data_AF-W9ZCE4-F1
#
_entry.id   AF-W9ZCE4-F1
#
_cell.length_a   1.000
_cell.length_b   1.000
_cell.length_c   1.000
_cell.angle_alpha   90.00
_cell.angle_beta   90.00
_cell.angle_gamma   90.00
#
_symmetry.space_group_name_H-M   'P 1'
#
loop_
_entity.id
_entity.type
_entity.pdbx_description
1 polymer ?
#
loop_
_entity_poly.entity_id
_entity_poly.type
_entity_poly.pdbx_seq_one_letter_code
_entity_poly.pdbx_strand_id
1 'polypeptide(L)'
;MGLDSFTYDPDHRVIVCRPCGTCLVPRPTSWKSHLRAQPHRMRGEELRLTIEQLSSYSLRPVDELRQWRVDRKRPCRPIEGLTVYEGYICCTDDAECDYCTRRIEKMHDHMPAHGKRASQYTDDRPLWRSCRLQTYFTAKGLIDYFVIDDPSISPRTGAAGAAGAVSGPPTLGSSLPISPSSQEEGKLFEDLKADVIRASRDVEEKASVVEGIDESRADRVPWLIHTGFPTHLRGLRDTKIISSYALPRSIDPLDDGICSEDDEDDDDHNDDDENKGDGTGRTATDLRRILAAAEGMLRDAYRLCSDKSPERKMTQQRAKRLSNFRGEDSKLSSIKADKFRSFKNESSLTSYFRIQKQLLAYYYRTVFRADGHFTRERDDQIVPRDTIEATSMQQQAMKNIISILRRQDKMARGKDGKNSDDDDDDDHDHADNCNEGNGVVDGDCELKHAIRKFCISLICQTVGSRPFRSAILSFCAMKSRKKSWTRQSDKEQRRLCTWHKPGNFNSNLSALTWTAQLILFDFICFQKQDDEDRIPDLLDQMCKKYFQQMTETPYGHILQWRLYLFVASSTELATHQARWSLDGETVDYMGKQLRMEQVSQLALSEFRQAHSLLYDELLFGMEDVAPIEAWRLNDDLDLEDYGASWMTDSRNREILAGTHDALLRQIEGRASLRRVFIRPDQRGLRKSGGGGGSGGTCPRVLKEDVNAHPNPPWSSATIPRAALYYIH
;
A
#
# COMPACT_ATOMS: atom_id res chain seq x y z
N MET A 1 -33.07 20.14 -11.89
CA MET A 1 -33.31 18.84 -12.55
C MET A 1 -34.77 18.51 -12.33
N GLY A 2 -35.54 18.27 -13.39
CA GLY A 2 -36.98 18.05 -13.28
C GLY A 2 -37.37 16.75 -12.57
N LEU A 3 -38.63 16.69 -12.14
CA LEU A 3 -39.30 15.56 -11.48
C LEU A 3 -39.22 14.24 -12.28
N ASP A 4 -38.90 14.30 -13.57
CA ASP A 4 -38.68 13.16 -14.47
C ASP A 4 -37.50 12.26 -14.06
N SER A 5 -36.68 12.71 -13.09
CA SER A 5 -35.55 11.96 -12.53
C SER A 5 -35.97 10.86 -11.56
N PHE A 6 -37.22 10.89 -11.07
CA PHE A 6 -37.74 9.95 -10.06
C PHE A 6 -38.93 9.18 -10.63
N THR A 7 -38.94 7.86 -10.43
CA THR A 7 -40.04 7.00 -10.88
C THR A 7 -40.60 6.23 -9.70
N TYR A 8 -41.91 6.33 -9.48
CA TYR A 8 -42.60 5.51 -8.50
C TYR A 8 -42.96 4.16 -9.12
N ASP A 9 -42.48 3.07 -8.52
CA ASP A 9 -42.85 1.71 -8.87
C ASP A 9 -44.02 1.27 -7.97
N PRO A 10 -45.24 1.09 -8.51
CA PRO A 10 -46.41 0.78 -7.72
C PRO A 10 -46.43 -0.67 -7.20
N ASP A 11 -45.76 -1.60 -7.88
CA ASP A 11 -45.73 -3.02 -7.53
C ASP A 11 -44.87 -3.25 -6.28
N HIS A 12 -43.73 -2.56 -6.24
CA HIS A 12 -42.76 -2.62 -5.16
C HIS A 12 -42.99 -1.54 -4.09
N ARG A 13 -43.81 -0.51 -4.40
CA ARG A 13 -44.07 0.67 -3.57
C ARG A 13 -42.77 1.39 -3.17
N VAL A 14 -41.90 1.60 -4.15
CA VAL A 14 -40.60 2.28 -3.99
C VAL A 14 -40.46 3.43 -4.98
N ILE A 15 -39.59 4.39 -4.66
CA ILE A 15 -39.23 5.47 -5.60
C ILE A 15 -37.81 5.23 -6.07
N VAL A 16 -37.64 5.05 -7.37
CA VAL A 16 -36.36 4.87 -8.05
C VAL A 16 -35.80 6.23 -8.45
N CYS A 17 -34.57 6.51 -8.04
CA CYS A 17 -33.80 7.63 -8.54
C CYS A 17 -32.98 7.16 -9.76
N ARG A 18 -33.40 7.53 -10.97
CA ARG A 18 -32.76 7.07 -12.21
C ARG A 18 -31.28 7.52 -12.33
N PRO A 19 -30.91 8.78 -12.01
CA PRO A 19 -29.51 9.21 -12.07
C PRO A 19 -28.58 8.47 -11.10
N CYS A 20 -29.11 8.00 -9.96
CA CYS A 20 -28.33 7.28 -8.97
C CYS A 20 -28.47 5.75 -9.05
N GLY A 21 -29.38 5.25 -9.89
CA GLY A 21 -29.62 3.82 -10.06
C GLY A 21 -30.02 3.07 -8.77
N THR A 22 -30.68 3.74 -7.82
CA THR A 22 -31.06 3.23 -6.48
C THR A 22 -32.43 3.75 -6.04
N CYS A 23 -33.12 3.03 -5.16
CA CYS A 23 -34.33 3.54 -4.52
C CYS A 23 -34.03 4.56 -3.42
N LEU A 24 -34.96 5.49 -3.21
CA LEU A 24 -34.95 6.39 -2.07
C LEU A 24 -35.46 5.68 -0.82
N VAL A 25 -34.64 5.63 0.23
CA VAL A 25 -35.05 5.10 1.54
C VAL A 25 -36.26 5.90 2.03
N PRO A 26 -37.38 5.29 2.45
CA PRO A 26 -38.65 5.95 2.76
C PRO A 26 -38.59 6.75 4.08
N ARG A 27 -37.71 7.76 4.13
CA ARG A 27 -37.44 8.63 5.28
C ARG A 27 -37.17 10.04 4.77
N PRO A 28 -37.96 11.06 5.17
CA PRO A 28 -37.78 12.44 4.69
C PRO A 28 -36.40 13.04 4.94
N THR A 29 -35.72 12.64 6.01
CA THR A 29 -34.34 13.04 6.31
C THR A 29 -33.34 12.45 5.33
N SER A 30 -33.55 11.20 4.89
CA SER A 30 -32.73 10.54 3.88
C SER A 30 -32.90 11.17 2.50
N TRP A 31 -34.13 11.57 2.14
CA TRP A 31 -34.39 12.27 0.87
C TRP A 31 -33.69 13.62 0.83
N LYS A 32 -33.76 14.41 1.91
CA LYS A 32 -33.05 15.69 2.01
C LYS A 32 -31.54 15.53 1.82
N SER A 33 -30.95 14.49 2.40
CA SER A 33 -29.52 14.20 2.24
C SER A 33 -29.17 13.79 0.81
N HIS A 34 -29.93 12.85 0.23
CA HIS A 34 -29.74 12.37 -1.14
C HIS A 34 -29.89 13.47 -2.19
N LEU A 35 -30.96 14.27 -2.13
CA LEU A 35 -31.25 15.32 -3.11
C LEU A 35 -30.27 16.50 -3.05
N ARG A 36 -29.58 16.70 -1.92
CA ARG A 36 -28.52 17.72 -1.79
C ARG A 36 -27.16 17.24 -2.28
N ALA A 37 -26.93 15.94 -2.31
CA ALA A 37 -25.69 15.34 -2.79
C ALA A 37 -25.61 15.38 -4.33
N GLN A 38 -24.41 15.17 -4.88
CA GLN A 38 -24.23 14.94 -6.32
C GLN A 38 -24.89 13.60 -6.70
N PRO A 39 -25.60 13.50 -7.84
CA PRO A 39 -25.71 14.44 -8.95
C PRO A 39 -26.75 15.57 -8.78
N HIS A 40 -27.64 15.51 -7.79
CA HIS A 40 -28.85 16.33 -7.72
C HIS A 40 -28.64 17.79 -7.28
N ARG A 41 -27.83 18.04 -6.24
CA ARG A 41 -27.48 19.38 -5.70
C ARG A 41 -28.68 20.33 -5.48
N MET A 42 -29.88 19.80 -5.20
CA MET A 42 -31.12 20.57 -5.09
C MET A 42 -31.15 21.44 -3.83
N ARG A 43 -31.64 22.68 -3.95
CA ARG A 43 -31.74 23.66 -2.85
C ARG A 43 -33.01 24.50 -2.96
N GLY A 44 -33.38 25.16 -1.88
CA GLY A 44 -34.50 26.10 -1.86
C GLY A 44 -35.85 25.45 -2.17
N GLU A 45 -36.63 26.12 -3.01
CA GLU A 45 -38.01 25.74 -3.32
C GLU A 45 -38.12 24.45 -4.14
N GLU A 46 -37.16 24.20 -5.04
CA GLU A 46 -37.07 22.96 -5.83
C GLU A 46 -36.97 21.73 -4.90
N LEU A 47 -36.14 21.82 -3.85
CA LEU A 47 -36.00 20.76 -2.84
C LEU A 47 -37.29 20.56 -2.04
N ARG A 48 -37.98 21.66 -1.69
CA ARG A 48 -39.21 21.63 -0.89
C ARG A 48 -40.35 20.93 -1.64
N LEU A 49 -40.63 21.36 -2.88
CA LEU A 49 -41.67 20.80 -3.73
C LEU A 49 -41.40 19.32 -4.06
N THR A 50 -40.14 18.96 -4.33
CA THR A 50 -39.76 17.56 -4.60
C THR A 50 -40.05 16.67 -3.39
N ILE A 51 -39.70 17.11 -2.18
CA ILE A 51 -39.98 16.32 -0.96
C ILE A 51 -41.49 16.19 -0.71
N GLU A 52 -42.26 17.25 -0.95
CA GLU A 52 -43.72 17.25 -0.81
C GLU A 52 -44.36 16.21 -1.74
N GLN A 53 -43.91 16.14 -2.99
CA GLN A 53 -44.36 15.12 -3.95
C GLN A 53 -43.87 13.71 -3.59
N LEU A 54 -42.62 13.53 -3.17
CA LEU A 54 -42.14 12.21 -2.73
C LEU A 54 -42.97 11.69 -1.53
N SER A 55 -43.44 12.61 -0.69
CA SER A 55 -44.28 12.30 0.47
C SER A 55 -45.71 11.90 0.10
N SER A 56 -46.20 12.20 -1.10
CA SER A 56 -47.54 11.79 -1.53
C SER A 56 -47.62 10.31 -1.93
N TYR A 57 -46.48 9.65 -2.17
CA TYR A 57 -46.44 8.24 -2.51
C TYR A 57 -46.50 7.34 -1.26
N SER A 58 -47.25 6.25 -1.36
CA SER A 58 -47.39 5.27 -0.29
C SER A 58 -46.26 4.24 -0.36
N LEU A 59 -45.15 4.49 0.34
CA LEU A 59 -43.94 3.66 0.25
C LEU A 59 -43.90 2.52 1.27
N ARG A 60 -43.32 1.38 0.87
CA ARG A 60 -43.07 0.25 1.77
C ARG A 60 -41.82 0.50 2.64
N PRO A 61 -41.87 0.26 3.97
CA PRO A 61 -40.70 0.30 4.84
C PRO A 61 -39.59 -0.70 4.44
N VAL A 62 -38.35 -0.41 4.83
CA VAL A 62 -37.17 -1.24 4.49
C VAL A 62 -37.32 -2.68 5.00
N ASP A 63 -37.82 -2.87 6.21
CA ASP A 63 -37.96 -4.19 6.82
C ASP A 63 -39.03 -5.04 6.13
N GLU A 64 -40.13 -4.39 5.69
CA GLU A 64 -41.16 -5.04 4.89
C GLU A 64 -40.67 -5.37 3.46
N LEU A 65 -39.79 -4.56 2.86
CA LEU A 65 -39.20 -4.87 1.55
C LEU A 65 -38.35 -6.15 1.59
N ARG A 66 -37.62 -6.36 2.68
CA ARG A 66 -36.83 -7.58 2.91
C ARG A 66 -37.71 -8.82 3.08
N GLN A 67 -38.85 -8.66 3.77
CA GLN A 67 -39.79 -9.76 4.05
C GLN A 67 -40.74 -10.05 2.88
N TRP A 68 -40.98 -9.08 2.00
CA TRP A 68 -41.88 -9.23 0.85
C TRP A 68 -41.33 -10.17 -0.23
N ARG A 69 -40.03 -10.45 -0.24
CA ARG A 69 -39.36 -11.40 -1.15
C ARG A 69 -38.80 -12.59 -0.35
N VAL A 70 -39.69 -13.47 0.10
CA VAL A 70 -39.33 -14.68 0.87
C VAL A 70 -38.48 -15.66 0.06
N ASP A 71 -38.56 -15.64 -1.27
CA ASP A 71 -37.80 -16.51 -2.16
C ASP A 71 -36.98 -15.67 -3.15
N ARG A 72 -35.72 -15.40 -2.81
CA ARG A 72 -34.78 -14.62 -3.65
C ARG A 72 -34.27 -15.40 -4.87
N LYS A 73 -34.50 -16.72 -4.92
CA LYS A 73 -34.15 -17.58 -6.07
C LYS A 73 -35.12 -17.37 -7.22
N ARG A 74 -36.37 -17.01 -6.95
CA ARG A 74 -37.37 -16.71 -7.98
C ARG A 74 -37.01 -15.42 -8.71
N PRO A 75 -36.69 -15.49 -10.01
CA PRO A 75 -36.44 -14.32 -10.81
C PRO A 75 -37.65 -13.38 -10.80
N CYS A 76 -37.40 -12.08 -10.78
CA CYS A 76 -38.42 -11.06 -11.01
C CYS A 76 -38.11 -10.22 -12.24
N ARG A 77 -39.14 -9.55 -12.77
CA ARG A 77 -38.91 -8.57 -13.82
C ARG A 77 -37.96 -7.47 -13.33
N PRO A 78 -36.99 -7.02 -14.15
CA PRO A 78 -36.09 -5.93 -13.78
C PRO A 78 -36.89 -4.66 -13.48
N ILE A 79 -36.60 -4.02 -12.35
CA ILE A 79 -37.19 -2.73 -11.99
C ILE A 79 -36.51 -1.65 -12.83
N GLU A 80 -37.30 -0.90 -13.58
CA GLU A 80 -36.82 0.13 -14.49
C GLU A 80 -36.08 1.24 -13.74
N GLY A 81 -34.86 1.58 -14.19
CA GLY A 81 -34.04 2.63 -13.59
C GLY A 81 -33.17 2.19 -12.40
N LEU A 82 -33.24 0.93 -11.95
CA LEU A 82 -32.29 0.38 -10.98
C LEU A 82 -31.06 -0.22 -11.68
N THR A 83 -29.90 -0.07 -11.04
CA THR A 83 -28.64 -0.65 -11.52
C THR A 83 -28.73 -2.17 -11.50
N VAL A 84 -28.39 -2.80 -12.62
CA VAL A 84 -28.25 -4.25 -12.73
C VAL A 84 -26.80 -4.64 -12.48
N TYR A 85 -26.60 -5.71 -11.73
CA TYR A 85 -25.30 -6.23 -11.37
C TYR A 85 -25.15 -7.68 -11.83
N GLU A 86 -23.97 -8.04 -12.30
CA GLU A 86 -23.60 -9.45 -12.44
C GLU A 86 -23.29 -10.03 -11.04
N GLY A 87 -23.71 -11.27 -10.80
CA GLY A 87 -23.47 -11.95 -9.55
C GLY A 87 -23.76 -13.44 -9.60
N TYR A 88 -23.80 -14.05 -8.42
CA TYR A 88 -23.89 -15.48 -8.22
C TYR A 88 -24.99 -15.80 -7.22
N ILE A 89 -25.69 -16.90 -7.47
CA ILE A 89 -26.69 -17.45 -6.56
C ILE A 89 -26.35 -18.89 -6.19
N CYS A 90 -26.58 -19.23 -4.92
CA CYS A 90 -26.38 -20.59 -4.42
C CYS A 90 -27.36 -21.57 -5.08
N CYS A 91 -26.84 -22.72 -5.53
CA CYS A 91 -27.58 -23.79 -6.18
C CYS A 91 -27.61 -25.10 -5.37
N THR A 92 -27.22 -25.07 -4.09
CA THR A 92 -27.31 -26.24 -3.22
C THR A 92 -28.77 -26.62 -2.94
N ASP A 93 -29.01 -27.92 -2.68
CA ASP A 93 -30.34 -28.52 -2.49
C ASP A 93 -31.04 -28.11 -1.19
N ASP A 94 -30.50 -27.13 -0.47
CA ASP A 94 -31.13 -26.53 0.69
C ASP A 94 -32.26 -25.59 0.23
N ALA A 95 -33.49 -26.00 0.54
CA ALA A 95 -34.71 -25.30 0.17
C ALA A 95 -34.83 -23.92 0.83
N GLU A 96 -34.12 -23.68 1.95
CA GLU A 96 -34.18 -22.42 2.70
C GLU A 96 -33.03 -21.45 2.35
N CYS A 97 -32.05 -21.89 1.56
CA CYS A 97 -30.93 -21.04 1.18
C CYS A 97 -31.25 -20.16 -0.03
N ASP A 98 -31.30 -18.85 0.18
CA ASP A 98 -31.58 -17.82 -0.83
C ASP A 98 -30.37 -16.89 -1.08
N TYR A 99 -29.18 -17.33 -0.65
CA TYR A 99 -27.96 -16.52 -0.67
C TYR A 99 -27.53 -16.16 -2.10
N CYS A 100 -27.37 -14.86 -2.35
CA CYS A 100 -26.80 -14.32 -3.57
C CYS A 100 -25.83 -13.18 -3.27
N THR A 101 -24.82 -13.05 -4.13
CA THR A 101 -23.73 -12.08 -3.95
C THR A 101 -23.15 -11.71 -5.31
N ARG A 102 -22.62 -10.48 -5.41
CA ARG A 102 -21.87 -10.05 -6.59
C ARG A 102 -20.45 -10.62 -6.65
N ARG A 103 -19.95 -11.10 -5.51
CA ARG A 103 -18.55 -11.52 -5.32
C ARG A 103 -18.48 -13.03 -5.19
N ILE A 104 -17.69 -13.66 -6.05
CA ILE A 104 -17.51 -15.11 -6.06
C ILE A 104 -16.84 -15.59 -4.76
N GLU A 105 -15.96 -14.79 -4.17
CA GLU A 105 -15.26 -15.11 -2.92
C GLU A 105 -16.26 -15.28 -1.77
N LYS A 106 -17.26 -14.40 -1.69
CA LYS A 106 -18.34 -14.53 -0.70
C LYS A 106 -19.22 -15.76 -0.93
N MET A 107 -19.30 -16.25 -2.17
CA MET A 107 -19.95 -17.52 -2.47
C MET A 107 -19.10 -18.69 -1.96
N HIS A 108 -17.78 -18.63 -2.13
CA HIS A 108 -16.87 -19.63 -1.58
C HIS A 108 -16.95 -19.71 -0.05
N ASP A 109 -16.97 -18.57 0.62
CA ASP A 109 -17.11 -18.47 2.09
C ASP A 109 -18.49 -18.92 2.58
N HIS A 110 -19.50 -18.88 1.72
CA HIS A 110 -20.84 -19.37 2.00
C HIS A 110 -20.96 -20.90 1.88
N MET A 111 -20.16 -21.56 1.01
CA MET A 111 -20.25 -23.02 0.79
C MET A 111 -20.11 -23.89 2.05
N PRO A 112 -19.25 -23.55 3.04
CA PRO A 112 -19.18 -24.28 4.30
C PRO A 112 -20.50 -24.36 5.06
N ALA A 113 -21.41 -23.39 4.90
CA ALA A 113 -22.75 -23.45 5.50
C ALA A 113 -23.58 -24.64 4.99
N HIS A 114 -23.25 -25.15 3.80
CA HIS A 114 -23.84 -26.35 3.18
C HIS A 114 -22.98 -27.61 3.38
N GLY A 115 -21.91 -27.54 4.17
CA GLY A 115 -20.93 -28.63 4.32
C GLY A 115 -20.12 -28.91 3.04
N LYS A 116 -20.10 -27.98 2.09
CA LYS A 116 -19.39 -28.11 0.81
C LYS A 116 -18.18 -27.19 0.75
N ARG A 117 -17.20 -27.54 -0.09
CA ARG A 117 -16.02 -26.68 -0.36
C ARG A 117 -16.12 -26.15 -1.78
N ALA A 118 -15.66 -24.92 -2.01
CA ALA A 118 -15.66 -24.31 -3.34
C ALA A 118 -14.94 -25.18 -4.41
N SER A 119 -13.92 -25.93 -4.01
CA SER A 119 -13.20 -26.88 -4.88
C SER A 119 -14.04 -28.08 -5.36
N GLN A 120 -15.23 -28.30 -4.80
CA GLN A 120 -16.17 -29.33 -5.22
C GLN A 120 -17.12 -28.85 -6.34
N TYR A 121 -16.96 -27.61 -6.79
CA TYR A 121 -17.65 -27.09 -7.98
C TYR A 121 -17.19 -27.86 -9.22
N THR A 122 -18.16 -28.33 -10.00
CA THR A 122 -17.93 -28.92 -11.33
C THR A 122 -19.05 -28.44 -12.26
N ASP A 123 -18.78 -28.33 -13.55
CA ASP A 123 -19.77 -27.89 -14.54
C ASP A 123 -21.01 -28.82 -14.57
N ASP A 124 -20.81 -30.11 -14.27
CA ASP A 124 -21.89 -31.11 -14.19
C ASP A 124 -22.69 -31.05 -12.86
N ARG A 125 -22.12 -30.45 -11.81
CA ARG A 125 -22.77 -30.26 -10.49
C ARG A 125 -22.45 -28.86 -9.94
N PRO A 126 -23.05 -27.81 -10.52
CA PRO A 126 -22.76 -26.44 -10.11
C PRO A 126 -23.28 -26.18 -8.70
N LEU A 127 -22.38 -25.75 -7.81
CA LEU A 127 -22.75 -25.35 -6.43
C LEU A 127 -23.37 -23.95 -6.39
N TRP A 128 -23.13 -23.14 -7.42
CA TRP A 128 -23.73 -21.84 -7.65
C TRP A 128 -23.82 -21.60 -9.17
N ARG A 129 -24.64 -20.63 -9.58
CA ARG A 129 -24.75 -20.20 -10.98
C ARG A 129 -24.60 -18.68 -11.09
N SER A 130 -24.11 -18.21 -12.25
CA SER A 130 -24.17 -16.80 -12.58
C SER A 130 -25.61 -16.35 -12.79
N CYS A 131 -25.90 -15.11 -12.40
CA CYS A 131 -27.21 -14.49 -12.53
C CYS A 131 -27.09 -12.96 -12.52
N ARG A 132 -28.14 -12.31 -13.01
CA ARG A 132 -28.27 -10.85 -12.92
C ARG A 132 -29.04 -10.50 -11.65
N LEU A 133 -28.53 -9.52 -10.92
CA LEU A 133 -29.02 -9.08 -9.62
C LEU A 133 -29.42 -7.60 -9.65
N GLN A 134 -30.45 -7.24 -8.89
CA GLN A 134 -30.75 -5.87 -8.50
C GLN A 134 -30.84 -5.76 -6.97
N THR A 135 -30.76 -4.55 -6.43
CA THR A 135 -31.01 -4.25 -5.02
C THR A 135 -31.77 -2.93 -4.93
N TYR A 136 -32.68 -2.81 -3.95
CA TYR A 136 -33.41 -1.55 -3.73
C TYR A 136 -32.47 -0.43 -3.26
N PHE A 137 -31.51 -0.74 -2.38
CA PHE A 137 -30.63 0.26 -1.77
C PHE A 137 -29.16 -0.11 -1.93
N THR A 138 -28.31 0.90 -2.13
CA THR A 138 -26.85 0.75 -2.28
C THR A 138 -26.07 1.15 -1.03
N ALA A 139 -26.72 1.69 -0.01
CA ALA A 139 -26.08 2.06 1.25
C ALA A 139 -25.64 0.83 2.07
N LYS A 140 -24.45 0.89 2.69
CA LYS A 140 -23.91 -0.18 3.54
C LYS A 140 -24.92 -0.56 4.63
N GLY A 141 -25.20 -1.85 4.78
CA GLY A 141 -26.19 -2.38 5.73
C GLY A 141 -27.64 -2.43 5.21
N LEU A 142 -27.93 -1.84 4.04
CA LEU A 142 -29.25 -1.89 3.39
C LEU A 142 -29.25 -2.64 2.05
N ILE A 143 -28.08 -3.08 1.57
CA ILE A 143 -27.94 -3.87 0.34
C ILE A 143 -28.62 -5.22 0.53
N ASP A 144 -29.53 -5.55 -0.38
CA ASP A 144 -30.27 -6.80 -0.38
C ASP A 144 -30.52 -7.24 -1.83
N TYR A 145 -29.64 -8.11 -2.33
CA TYR A 145 -29.68 -8.54 -3.73
C TYR A 145 -30.82 -9.54 -3.99
N PHE A 146 -31.42 -9.45 -5.17
CA PHE A 146 -32.40 -10.41 -5.67
C PHE A 146 -32.21 -10.65 -7.17
N VAL A 147 -32.56 -11.84 -7.63
CA VAL A 147 -32.38 -12.26 -9.02
C VAL A 147 -33.44 -11.67 -9.93
N ILE A 148 -33.02 -11.22 -11.12
CA ILE A 148 -33.91 -10.75 -12.17
C ILE A 148 -33.93 -11.69 -13.38
N ASP A 149 -35.06 -11.71 -14.10
CA ASP A 149 -35.24 -12.48 -15.32
C ASP A 149 -34.29 -12.03 -16.43
N ASP A 150 -33.74 -13.00 -17.17
CA ASP A 150 -33.00 -12.79 -18.41
C ASP A 150 -33.90 -13.16 -19.61
N PRO A 151 -34.41 -12.20 -20.39
CA PRO A 151 -35.21 -12.52 -21.57
C PRO A 151 -34.40 -13.18 -22.71
N SER A 152 -33.08 -13.37 -22.58
CA SER A 152 -32.21 -13.85 -23.66
C SER A 152 -31.80 -15.33 -23.58
N ILE A 153 -32.21 -16.09 -22.56
CA ILE A 153 -31.81 -17.51 -22.40
C ILE A 153 -33.03 -18.45 -22.52
N SER A 154 -33.24 -19.01 -23.71
CA SER A 154 -34.02 -20.24 -23.89
C SER A 154 -33.06 -21.44 -23.95
N PRO A 155 -33.38 -22.61 -23.34
CA PRO A 155 -32.47 -23.75 -23.32
C PRO A 155 -32.47 -24.46 -24.69
N ARG A 156 -31.33 -24.48 -25.37
CA ARG A 156 -31.12 -25.30 -26.58
C ARG A 156 -30.56 -26.67 -26.19
N THR A 157 -31.39 -27.68 -26.45
CA THR A 157 -31.10 -29.11 -26.49
C THR A 157 -29.96 -29.42 -27.49
N GLY A 158 -29.06 -30.32 -27.09
CA GLY A 158 -27.92 -30.76 -27.89
C GLY A 158 -28.29 -31.71 -29.03
N ALA A 159 -27.38 -31.80 -30.01
CA ALA A 159 -27.21 -32.97 -30.87
C ALA A 159 -25.79 -32.98 -31.46
N ALA A 160 -25.17 -34.14 -31.43
CA ALA A 160 -23.82 -34.46 -31.85
C ALA A 160 -23.70 -34.76 -33.35
N GLY A 161 -22.47 -34.73 -33.86
CA GLY A 161 -22.00 -35.63 -34.93
C GLY A 161 -21.49 -34.94 -36.20
N ALA A 162 -20.18 -35.10 -36.48
CA ALA A 162 -19.67 -35.96 -37.55
C ALA A 162 -18.27 -35.51 -38.02
N ALA A 163 -17.35 -36.46 -38.02
CA ALA A 163 -16.02 -36.38 -38.62
C ALA A 163 -16.08 -36.38 -40.16
N GLY A 164 -15.10 -35.74 -40.80
CA GLY A 164 -14.90 -35.81 -42.25
C GLY A 164 -13.47 -35.43 -42.62
N ALA A 165 -12.63 -36.44 -42.84
CA ALA A 165 -11.29 -36.33 -43.42
C ALA A 165 -11.39 -36.12 -44.94
N VAL A 166 -10.57 -35.23 -45.51
CA VAL A 166 -10.27 -35.21 -46.95
C VAL A 166 -8.78 -34.95 -47.17
N SER A 167 -8.19 -35.89 -47.88
CA SER A 167 -6.79 -35.95 -48.31
C SER A 167 -6.51 -35.09 -49.54
N GLY A 168 -5.27 -34.63 -49.69
CA GLY A 168 -4.69 -34.30 -51.00
C GLY A 168 -3.24 -33.77 -50.91
N PRO A 169 -2.27 -34.40 -51.60
CA PRO A 169 -1.07 -33.77 -52.16
C PRO A 169 -1.02 -34.00 -53.70
N PRO A 170 -0.19 -33.30 -54.53
CA PRO A 170 1.29 -33.38 -54.46
C PRO A 170 2.15 -32.15 -54.88
N THR A 171 3.34 -32.11 -54.26
CA THR A 171 4.72 -31.69 -54.62
C THR A 171 5.10 -30.97 -55.93
N LEU A 172 6.07 -30.03 -55.80
CA LEU A 172 7.39 -29.86 -56.48
C LEU A 172 7.76 -28.34 -56.47
N GLY A 173 8.92 -27.80 -56.13
CA GLY A 173 10.27 -28.25 -55.81
C GLY A 173 11.23 -27.13 -56.25
N SER A 174 12.16 -26.66 -55.40
CA SER A 174 13.60 -26.46 -55.71
C SER A 174 14.33 -25.48 -54.77
N SER A 175 15.38 -26.03 -54.15
CA SER A 175 16.72 -25.48 -53.85
C SER A 175 16.93 -24.25 -52.95
N LEU A 176 17.53 -24.55 -51.78
CA LEU A 176 18.10 -23.73 -50.71
C LEU A 176 19.25 -22.78 -51.15
N PRO A 177 19.64 -21.84 -50.26
CA PRO A 177 20.92 -22.05 -49.57
C PRO A 177 20.78 -22.10 -48.03
N ILE A 178 21.48 -23.10 -47.50
CA ILE A 178 21.78 -23.49 -46.10
C ILE A 178 21.28 -22.53 -45.01
N SER A 179 20.20 -22.94 -44.33
CA SER A 179 19.76 -22.42 -43.04
C SER A 179 20.50 -23.12 -41.88
N PRO A 180 20.68 -22.47 -40.72
CA PRO A 180 21.06 -23.16 -39.49
C PRO A 180 20.14 -24.37 -39.24
N SER A 181 20.65 -25.41 -38.59
CA SER A 181 19.84 -26.61 -38.37
C SER A 181 18.56 -26.22 -37.60
N SER A 182 17.40 -26.70 -38.04
CA SER A 182 16.09 -26.42 -37.44
C SER A 182 16.05 -26.62 -35.91
N GLN A 183 16.99 -27.40 -35.36
CA GLN A 183 17.13 -27.68 -33.95
C GLN A 183 17.84 -26.57 -33.17
N GLU A 184 18.87 -25.94 -33.75
CA GLU A 184 19.58 -24.81 -33.12
C GLU A 184 18.73 -23.54 -33.16
N GLU A 185 17.98 -23.31 -34.25
CA GLU A 185 16.99 -22.22 -34.31
C GLU A 185 15.88 -22.42 -33.28
N GLY A 186 15.33 -23.64 -33.18
CA GLY A 186 14.29 -23.95 -32.19
C GLY A 186 14.77 -23.72 -30.76
N LYS A 187 16.01 -24.14 -30.43
CA LYS A 187 16.60 -23.89 -29.12
C LYS A 187 16.76 -22.39 -28.82
N LEU A 188 17.17 -21.57 -29.81
CA LEU A 188 17.28 -20.13 -29.66
C LEU A 188 15.94 -19.47 -29.29
N PHE A 189 14.84 -19.87 -29.95
CA PHE A 189 13.51 -19.33 -29.64
C PHE A 189 13.01 -19.77 -28.25
N GLU A 190 13.30 -21.01 -27.82
CA GLU A 190 13.00 -21.45 -26.46
C GLU A 190 13.81 -20.69 -25.40
N ASP A 191 15.11 -20.47 -25.63
CA ASP A 191 15.96 -19.66 -24.76
C ASP A 191 15.44 -18.20 -24.68
N LEU A 192 15.00 -17.62 -25.81
CA LEU A 192 14.39 -16.28 -25.85
C LEU A 192 13.06 -16.19 -25.08
N LYS A 193 12.19 -17.19 -25.19
CA LYS A 193 10.94 -17.27 -24.41
C LYS A 193 11.24 -17.36 -22.91
N ALA A 194 12.24 -18.15 -22.52
CA ALA A 194 12.68 -18.24 -21.13
C ALA A 194 13.27 -16.91 -20.62
N ASP A 195 13.99 -16.18 -21.46
CA ASP A 195 14.53 -14.86 -21.12
C ASP A 195 13.44 -13.80 -20.95
N VAL A 196 12.33 -13.87 -21.70
CA VAL A 196 11.15 -13.00 -21.47
C VAL A 196 10.57 -13.23 -20.07
N ILE A 197 10.40 -14.49 -19.65
CA ILE A 197 9.92 -14.84 -18.30
C ILE A 197 10.90 -14.35 -17.23
N ARG A 198 12.21 -14.48 -17.47
CA ARG A 198 13.25 -14.01 -16.55
C ARG A 198 13.23 -12.49 -16.41
N ALA A 199 13.08 -11.77 -17.53
CA ALA A 199 13.00 -10.31 -17.52
C ALA A 199 11.85 -9.80 -16.66
N SER A 200 10.68 -10.46 -16.68
CA SER A 200 9.56 -10.11 -15.78
C SER A 200 9.93 -10.26 -14.30
N ARG A 201 10.65 -11.33 -13.92
CA ARG A 201 11.14 -11.53 -12.54
C ARG A 201 12.20 -10.50 -12.15
N ASP A 202 13.10 -10.14 -13.08
CA ASP A 202 14.13 -9.13 -12.85
C ASP A 202 13.50 -7.75 -12.60
N VAL A 203 12.38 -7.43 -13.27
CA VAL A 203 11.60 -6.20 -13.03
C VAL A 203 11.01 -6.19 -11.62
N GLU A 204 10.44 -7.30 -11.16
CA GLU A 204 9.91 -7.43 -9.79
C GLU A 204 11.02 -7.31 -8.73
N GLU A 205 12.19 -7.94 -8.96
CA GLU A 205 13.31 -7.83 -8.04
C GLU A 205 13.82 -6.38 -7.95
N LYS A 206 13.94 -5.69 -9.09
CA LYS A 206 14.32 -4.26 -9.13
C LYS A 206 13.29 -3.38 -8.43
N ALA A 207 12.00 -3.66 -8.59
CA ALA A 207 10.91 -2.92 -7.95
C ALA A 207 10.94 -3.00 -6.41
N SER A 208 11.56 -4.04 -5.85
CA SER A 208 11.74 -4.20 -4.39
C SER A 208 12.84 -3.32 -3.80
N VAL A 209 13.62 -2.63 -4.64
CA VAL A 209 14.72 -1.74 -4.26
C VAL A 209 14.30 -0.30 -4.52
N VAL A 210 14.55 0.59 -3.56
CA VAL A 210 14.23 2.02 -3.74
C VAL A 210 15.20 2.65 -4.75
N GLU A 211 14.68 3.08 -5.89
CA GLU A 211 15.44 3.80 -6.92
C GLU A 211 15.79 5.24 -6.49
N GLY A 212 16.85 5.80 -7.09
CA GLY A 212 17.21 7.20 -6.91
C GLY A 212 16.24 8.14 -7.63
N ILE A 213 16.28 9.42 -7.26
CA ILE A 213 15.46 10.47 -7.91
C ILE A 213 15.73 10.50 -9.43
N ASP A 214 16.99 10.39 -9.84
CA ASP A 214 17.41 10.46 -11.26
C ASP A 214 16.96 9.26 -12.12
N GLU A 215 16.55 8.15 -11.49
CA GLU A 215 16.20 6.89 -12.17
C GLU A 215 14.69 6.57 -12.08
N SER A 216 13.98 7.21 -11.15
CA SER A 216 12.59 6.92 -10.82
C SER A 216 11.62 7.95 -11.41
N ARG A 217 10.38 7.53 -11.75
CA ARG A 217 9.26 8.47 -12.00
C ARG A 217 8.92 9.36 -10.77
N ALA A 218 9.60 9.18 -9.63
CA ALA A 218 9.51 10.02 -8.43
C ALA A 218 9.75 11.52 -8.68
N ASP A 219 10.38 11.88 -9.81
CA ASP A 219 10.43 13.26 -10.34
C ASP A 219 9.05 13.91 -10.50
N ARG A 220 7.97 13.13 -10.48
CA ARG A 220 6.58 13.60 -10.60
C ARG A 220 5.90 13.90 -9.26
N VAL A 221 6.58 13.72 -8.12
CA VAL A 221 5.98 13.88 -6.78
C VAL A 221 6.75 14.91 -5.94
N PRO A 222 6.35 16.20 -5.97
CA PRO A 222 7.11 17.31 -5.38
C PRO A 222 7.49 17.16 -3.90
N TRP A 223 6.68 16.46 -3.11
CA TRP A 223 6.95 16.27 -1.68
C TRP A 223 8.06 15.27 -1.40
N LEU A 224 8.28 14.29 -2.27
CA LEU A 224 9.38 13.34 -2.13
C LEU A 224 10.72 14.02 -2.41
N ILE A 225 10.75 14.92 -3.38
CA ILE A 225 11.91 15.79 -3.66
C ILE A 225 12.17 16.69 -2.46
N HIS A 226 11.13 17.37 -1.93
CA HIS A 226 11.28 18.30 -0.82
C HIS A 226 11.74 17.64 0.49
N THR A 227 11.30 16.41 0.76
CA THR A 227 11.69 15.66 1.96
C THR A 227 13.03 14.96 1.84
N GLY A 228 13.49 14.66 0.62
CA GLY A 228 14.74 13.94 0.36
C GLY A 228 14.69 12.45 0.73
N PHE A 229 13.50 11.89 0.97
CA PHE A 229 13.35 10.48 1.37
C PHE A 229 13.85 9.49 0.31
N PRO A 230 13.57 9.64 -0.99
CA PRO A 230 14.08 8.71 -2.00
C PRO A 230 15.61 8.68 -2.02
N THR A 231 16.27 9.84 -1.93
CA THR A 231 17.73 9.92 -1.88
C THR A 231 18.31 9.20 -0.67
N HIS A 232 17.71 9.36 0.52
CA HIS A 232 18.18 8.70 1.74
C HIS A 232 17.96 7.18 1.74
N LEU A 233 16.92 6.70 1.05
CA LEU A 233 16.58 5.28 0.98
C LEU A 233 17.15 4.58 -0.26
N ARG A 234 17.85 5.29 -1.14
CA ARG A 234 18.33 4.78 -2.43
C ARG A 234 19.11 3.48 -2.24
N GLY A 235 18.75 2.46 -3.02
CA GLY A 235 19.38 1.16 -3.03
C GLY A 235 18.96 0.25 -1.87
N LEU A 236 18.10 0.68 -0.94
CA LEU A 236 17.63 -0.19 0.13
C LEU A 236 16.46 -1.06 -0.35
N ARG A 237 16.45 -2.34 0.07
CA ARG A 237 15.33 -3.25 -0.15
C ARG A 237 14.16 -2.93 0.77
N ASP A 238 12.94 -2.95 0.24
CA ASP A 238 11.70 -2.73 0.98
C ASP A 238 11.55 -3.67 2.17
N THR A 239 11.89 -4.95 2.01
CA THR A 239 11.85 -5.93 3.10
C THR A 239 12.76 -5.55 4.27
N LYS A 240 13.93 -4.96 3.98
CA LYS A 240 14.87 -4.46 5.00
C LYS A 240 14.37 -3.16 5.63
N ILE A 241 13.76 -2.28 4.84
CA ILE A 241 13.11 -1.06 5.35
C ILE A 241 12.03 -1.42 6.37
N ILE A 242 11.06 -2.27 6.01
CA ILE A 242 9.95 -2.65 6.90
C ILE A 242 10.46 -3.38 8.16
N SER A 243 11.36 -4.37 7.98
CA SER A 243 11.90 -5.15 9.11
C SER A 243 12.78 -4.30 10.05
N SER A 244 13.32 -3.17 9.60
CA SER A 244 14.15 -2.31 10.44
C SER A 244 13.39 -1.75 11.65
N TYR A 245 12.07 -1.52 11.51
CA TYR A 245 11.23 -0.95 12.56
C TYR A 245 10.06 -1.86 12.99
N ALA A 246 9.92 -3.05 12.43
CA ALA A 246 8.87 -4.01 12.79
C ALA A 246 8.91 -4.37 14.29
N LEU A 247 7.77 -4.43 14.97
CA LEU A 247 7.73 -4.82 16.38
C LEU A 247 7.84 -6.36 16.52
N PRO A 248 8.51 -6.88 17.56
CA PRO A 248 8.48 -8.32 17.85
C PRO A 248 7.05 -8.82 18.12
N ARG A 249 6.71 -10.04 17.67
CA ARG A 249 5.41 -10.68 17.96
C ARG A 249 5.24 -10.90 19.48
N SER A 250 4.03 -10.70 20.01
CA SER A 250 3.70 -11.01 21.40
C SER A 250 3.56 -12.53 21.56
N ILE A 251 4.13 -13.09 22.62
CA ILE A 251 3.93 -14.49 23.01
C ILE A 251 3.05 -14.44 24.26
N ASP A 252 1.74 -14.21 24.10
CA ASP A 252 0.77 -14.34 25.18
C ASP A 252 -0.37 -15.26 24.71
N PRO A 253 -0.70 -16.37 25.42
CA PRO A 253 -1.70 -17.34 24.97
C PRO A 253 -3.18 -16.97 25.22
N LEU A 254 -3.53 -15.71 25.54
CA LEU A 254 -4.88 -15.38 26.07
C LEU A 254 -5.44 -14.02 25.64
N ASP A 255 -5.11 -13.51 24.45
CA ASP A 255 -5.75 -12.28 23.94
C ASP A 255 -6.86 -12.62 22.92
N ASP A 256 -8.04 -12.95 23.44
CA ASP A 256 -9.29 -13.03 22.70
C ASP A 256 -9.74 -11.61 22.31
N GLY A 257 -9.70 -11.36 20.99
CA GLY A 257 -10.59 -10.48 20.23
C GLY A 257 -11.10 -9.19 20.89
N ILE A 258 -10.54 -8.06 20.47
CA ILE A 258 -11.25 -6.91 19.87
C ILE A 258 -10.16 -6.05 19.19
N CYS A 259 -9.97 -6.30 17.90
CA CYS A 259 -9.20 -5.41 17.02
C CYS A 259 -10.18 -4.39 16.42
N SER A 260 -9.85 -3.10 16.55
CA SER A 260 -10.49 -2.03 15.80
C SER A 260 -10.10 -2.16 14.32
N GLU A 261 -11.11 -2.10 13.43
CA GLU A 261 -11.15 -2.40 11.98
C GLU A 261 -10.12 -1.71 11.03
N ASP A 262 -8.96 -1.24 11.50
CA ASP A 262 -7.94 -0.67 10.62
C ASP A 262 -6.62 -1.45 10.74
N ASP A 263 -6.45 -2.40 9.81
CA ASP A 263 -5.28 -3.24 9.50
C ASP A 263 -5.12 -4.55 10.31
N GLU A 264 -5.95 -5.54 9.99
CA GLU A 264 -5.76 -6.96 10.35
C GLU A 264 -4.89 -7.72 9.31
N ASP A 265 -4.23 -8.75 9.83
CA ASP A 265 -3.61 -9.92 9.19
C ASP A 265 -2.14 -9.83 8.72
N ASP A 266 -1.26 -10.25 9.63
CA ASP A 266 0.18 -10.44 9.46
C ASP A 266 0.48 -11.96 9.37
N ASP A 267 -0.10 -12.63 8.36
CA ASP A 267 0.14 -14.05 8.06
C ASP A 267 0.85 -14.23 6.71
N ASP A 268 2.08 -14.73 6.77
CA ASP A 268 2.56 -15.98 6.15
C ASP A 268 4.08 -15.87 5.91
N HIS A 269 4.84 -16.27 6.94
CA HIS A 269 6.27 -16.51 6.85
C HIS A 269 6.56 -17.86 7.49
N ASN A 270 6.60 -18.89 6.66
CA ASN A 270 7.42 -20.07 6.89
C ASN A 270 8.89 -19.61 6.95
N ASP A 271 9.38 -19.36 8.15
CA ASP A 271 10.80 -19.42 8.45
C ASP A 271 11.01 -20.67 9.32
N ASP A 272 11.03 -21.83 8.65
CA ASP A 272 11.66 -23.03 9.20
C ASP A 272 13.17 -22.78 9.27
N ASP A 273 13.62 -22.12 10.34
CA ASP A 273 15.01 -22.16 10.78
C ASP A 273 15.07 -22.04 12.30
N GLU A 274 14.39 -22.97 12.98
CA GLU A 274 14.70 -23.22 14.37
C GLU A 274 16.06 -23.90 14.49
N ASN A 275 16.91 -23.23 15.27
CA ASN A 275 18.01 -23.79 16.03
C ASN A 275 19.40 -23.78 15.35
N LYS A 276 20.03 -22.60 15.28
CA LYS A 276 21.43 -22.40 15.72
C LYS A 276 21.71 -20.97 16.22
N GLY A 277 22.09 -20.85 17.50
CA GLY A 277 22.87 -19.72 18.01
C GLY A 277 22.25 -18.95 19.18
N ASP A 278 22.83 -19.15 20.36
CA ASP A 278 22.63 -18.52 21.68
C ASP A 278 22.59 -16.95 21.69
N GLY A 279 22.76 -16.27 20.55
CA GLY A 279 22.77 -14.80 20.43
C GLY A 279 21.45 -14.15 19.98
N THR A 280 20.66 -14.81 19.12
CA THR A 280 19.47 -14.20 18.50
C THR A 280 18.31 -14.09 19.50
N GLY A 281 18.14 -15.08 20.38
CA GLY A 281 17.10 -15.08 21.41
C GLY A 281 17.27 -13.96 22.45
N ARG A 282 18.50 -13.66 22.88
CA ARG A 282 18.77 -12.61 23.88
C ARG A 282 18.46 -11.21 23.35
N THR A 283 18.91 -10.90 22.13
CA THR A 283 18.69 -9.57 21.52
C THR A 283 17.21 -9.28 21.28
N ALA A 284 16.44 -10.28 20.85
CA ALA A 284 14.98 -10.19 20.73
C ALA A 284 14.30 -9.98 22.09
N THR A 285 14.83 -10.62 23.15
CA THR A 285 14.31 -10.50 24.52
C THR A 285 14.59 -9.11 25.12
N ASP A 286 15.81 -8.58 24.95
CA ASP A 286 16.15 -7.22 25.39
C ASP A 286 15.24 -6.18 24.71
N LEU A 287 15.05 -6.30 23.39
CA LEU A 287 14.18 -5.41 22.65
C LEU A 287 12.73 -5.48 23.16
N ARG A 288 12.18 -6.68 23.38
CA ARG A 288 10.82 -6.84 23.96
C ARG A 288 10.67 -6.13 25.30
N ARG A 289 11.65 -6.28 26.21
CA ARG A 289 11.66 -5.61 27.53
C ARG A 289 11.75 -4.08 27.41
N ILE A 290 12.60 -3.58 26.51
CA ILE A 290 12.69 -2.14 26.23
C ILE A 290 11.35 -1.59 25.74
N LEU A 291 10.70 -2.30 24.81
CA LEU A 291 9.43 -1.86 24.23
C LEU A 291 8.27 -1.91 25.25
N ALA A 292 8.24 -2.91 26.12
CA ALA A 292 7.26 -3.01 27.20
C ALA A 292 7.44 -1.89 28.23
N ALA A 293 8.66 -1.64 28.68
CA ALA A 293 8.95 -0.53 29.60
C ALA A 293 8.70 0.84 28.94
N ALA A 294 8.92 0.97 27.62
CA ALA A 294 8.58 2.19 26.87
C ALA A 294 7.06 2.42 26.82
N GLU A 295 6.25 1.38 26.61
CA GLU A 295 4.79 1.46 26.69
C GLU A 295 4.34 1.95 28.07
N GLY A 296 4.89 1.36 29.15
CA GLY A 296 4.60 1.79 30.51
C GLY A 296 4.97 3.24 30.76
N MET A 297 6.17 3.67 30.36
CA MET A 297 6.63 5.06 30.47
C MET A 297 5.71 6.04 29.73
N LEU A 298 5.25 5.70 28.52
CA LEU A 298 4.34 6.53 27.74
C LEU A 298 2.95 6.65 28.38
N ARG A 299 2.45 5.57 28.98
CA ARG A 299 1.20 5.58 29.75
C ARG A 299 1.34 6.43 31.01
N ASP A 300 2.46 6.32 31.72
CA ASP A 300 2.77 7.15 32.90
C ASP A 300 2.83 8.64 32.50
N ALA A 301 3.49 8.98 31.39
CA ALA A 301 3.53 10.32 30.83
C ALA A 301 2.12 10.85 30.47
N TYR A 302 1.26 9.99 29.90
CA TYR A 302 -0.12 10.36 29.56
C TYR A 302 -0.98 10.66 30.79
N ARG A 303 -0.76 10.00 31.93
CA ARG A 303 -1.45 10.32 33.19
C ARG A 303 -1.21 11.76 33.63
N LEU A 304 -0.04 12.34 33.36
CA LEU A 304 0.23 13.76 33.66
C LEU A 304 -0.59 14.72 32.80
N CYS A 305 -1.12 14.25 31.67
CA CYS A 305 -1.86 15.06 30.70
C CYS A 305 -3.37 14.84 30.72
N SER A 306 -3.82 13.63 31.05
CA SER A 306 -5.22 13.23 30.98
C SER A 306 -6.10 14.02 31.96
N ASP A 307 -7.24 14.52 31.47
CA ASP A 307 -8.23 15.23 32.30
C ASP A 307 -8.86 14.32 33.36
N LYS A 308 -8.77 12.98 33.18
CA LYS A 308 -9.33 11.97 34.09
C LYS A 308 -8.34 11.54 35.19
N SER A 309 -7.09 11.99 35.12
CA SER A 309 -6.05 11.55 36.04
C SER A 309 -5.97 12.46 37.27
N PRO A 310 -5.89 11.91 38.49
CA PRO A 310 -5.64 12.72 39.69
C PRO A 310 -4.22 13.32 39.71
N GLU A 311 -3.26 12.72 38.98
CA GLU A 311 -1.86 13.18 38.86
C GLU A 311 -1.66 14.23 37.76
N ARG A 312 -2.75 14.79 37.23
CA ARG A 312 -2.71 15.72 36.11
C ARG A 312 -1.89 16.96 36.45
N LYS A 313 -0.84 17.20 35.66
CA LYS A 313 -0.04 18.43 35.68
C LYS A 313 -0.30 19.33 34.47
N MET A 314 -0.99 18.84 33.44
CA MET A 314 -1.25 19.62 32.22
C MET A 314 -2.32 20.70 32.45
N THR A 315 -1.90 21.98 32.40
CA THR A 315 -2.81 23.14 32.41
C THR A 315 -3.01 23.70 31.01
N GLN A 316 -4.04 24.52 30.81
CA GLN A 316 -4.28 25.16 29.51
C GLN A 316 -3.13 26.06 29.05
N GLN A 317 -2.44 26.70 30.00
CA GLN A 317 -1.27 27.54 29.70
C GLN A 317 -0.06 26.68 29.30
N ARG A 318 0.21 25.57 30.03
CA ARG A 318 1.25 24.59 29.69
C ARG A 318 0.98 23.99 28.30
N ALA A 319 -0.28 23.64 27.99
CA ALA A 319 -0.68 23.12 26.68
C ALA A 319 -0.49 24.10 25.51
N LYS A 320 -0.69 25.41 25.73
CA LYS A 320 -0.39 26.45 24.73
C LYS A 320 1.11 26.57 24.46
N ARG A 321 1.92 26.61 25.52
CA ARG A 321 3.39 26.68 25.42
C ARG A 321 3.95 25.48 24.66
N LEU A 322 3.49 24.28 25.00
CA LEU A 322 3.93 23.02 24.39
C LEU A 322 3.66 22.93 22.88
N SER A 323 2.63 23.60 22.37
CA SER A 323 2.29 23.65 20.94
C SER A 323 2.67 24.97 20.25
N ASN A 324 3.48 25.82 20.90
CA ASN A 324 3.95 27.06 20.28
C ASN A 324 5.10 26.83 19.28
N PHE A 325 4.76 26.26 18.13
CA PHE A 325 5.74 25.89 17.10
C PHE A 325 6.29 27.06 16.27
N ARG A 326 5.68 28.25 16.35
CA ARG A 326 5.99 29.41 15.48
C ARG A 326 6.86 30.49 16.14
N GLY A 327 7.10 30.40 17.44
CA GLY A 327 7.84 31.42 18.19
C GLY A 327 7.04 32.71 18.45
N GLU A 328 7.64 33.65 19.17
CA GLU A 328 6.99 34.88 19.64
C GLU A 328 6.81 35.95 18.53
N ASP A 329 7.56 35.86 17.42
CA ASP A 329 7.59 36.87 16.36
C ASP A 329 6.50 36.73 15.28
N SER A 330 5.68 35.67 15.35
CA SER A 330 4.56 35.49 14.43
C SER A 330 3.39 36.40 14.82
N LYS A 331 3.24 37.53 14.12
CA LYS A 331 2.07 38.46 14.18
C LYS A 331 0.70 37.78 14.00
N LEU A 332 0.67 36.50 13.65
CA LEU A 332 -0.53 35.66 13.66
C LEU A 332 -0.94 35.31 15.11
N SER A 333 -1.54 36.28 15.80
CA SER A 333 -2.43 36.14 16.96
C SER A 333 -2.24 34.85 17.80
N SER A 334 -1.52 34.98 18.92
CA SER A 334 -1.44 34.02 20.06
C SER A 334 -2.80 33.47 20.53
N ILE A 335 -3.91 34.09 20.13
CA ILE A 335 -5.30 33.69 20.45
C ILE A 335 -5.75 32.48 19.59
N LYS A 336 -5.17 32.27 18.39
CA LYS A 336 -5.52 31.18 17.45
C LYS A 336 -4.51 30.03 17.38
N ALA A 337 -3.44 30.05 18.18
CA ALA A 337 -2.48 28.95 18.21
C ALA A 337 -3.14 27.66 18.74
N ASP A 338 -3.04 26.57 17.98
CA ASP A 338 -3.57 25.27 18.37
C ASP A 338 -2.92 24.82 19.68
N LYS A 339 -3.76 24.46 20.66
CA LYS A 339 -3.29 23.95 21.96
C LYS A 339 -2.86 22.50 21.81
N PHE A 340 -1.93 22.05 22.64
CA PHE A 340 -1.67 20.63 22.79
C PHE A 340 -2.99 19.91 23.15
N ARG A 341 -3.38 18.95 22.31
CA ARG A 341 -4.60 18.16 22.52
C ARG A 341 -4.27 17.06 23.53
N SER A 342 -4.50 17.37 24.81
CA SER A 342 -4.24 16.45 25.93
C SER A 342 -5.03 15.16 25.82
N PHE A 343 -6.28 15.23 25.38
CA PHE A 343 -7.13 14.06 25.24
C PHE A 343 -6.83 13.28 23.95
N LYS A 344 -6.64 11.97 24.11
CA LYS A 344 -6.65 10.96 23.04
C LYS A 344 -7.51 9.77 23.50
N ASN A 345 -8.23 9.16 22.54
CA ASN A 345 -8.90 7.89 22.79
C ASN A 345 -7.88 6.74 22.80
N GLU A 346 -8.27 5.58 23.34
CA GLU A 346 -7.36 4.46 23.52
C GLU A 346 -6.77 3.96 22.20
N SER A 347 -7.58 3.88 21.13
CA SER A 347 -7.09 3.47 19.81
C SER A 347 -6.03 4.41 19.25
N SER A 348 -6.19 5.73 19.42
CA SER A 348 -5.16 6.70 19.05
C SER A 348 -3.90 6.56 19.90
N LEU A 349 -4.03 6.32 21.20
CA LEU A 349 -2.87 6.11 22.09
C LEU A 349 -2.09 4.87 21.65
N THR A 350 -2.77 3.73 21.46
CA THR A 350 -2.18 2.50 20.97
C THR A 350 -1.45 2.71 19.65
N SER A 351 -2.07 3.40 18.69
CA SER A 351 -1.45 3.70 17.39
C SER A 351 -0.23 4.63 17.53
N TYR A 352 -0.31 5.68 18.36
CA TYR A 352 0.77 6.66 18.52
C TYR A 352 1.96 6.05 19.29
N PHE A 353 1.68 5.27 20.32
CA PHE A 353 2.70 4.55 21.09
C PHE A 353 3.33 3.44 20.25
N ARG A 354 2.56 2.78 19.39
CA ARG A 354 3.10 1.84 18.38
C ARG A 354 4.16 2.52 17.51
N ILE A 355 3.91 3.72 16.99
CA ILE A 355 4.88 4.46 16.16
C ILE A 355 6.14 4.82 16.96
N GLN A 356 6.00 5.23 18.22
CA GLN A 356 7.15 5.50 19.08
C GLN A 356 7.97 4.25 19.40
N LYS A 357 7.31 3.11 19.66
CA LYS A 357 7.96 1.81 19.83
C LYS A 357 8.70 1.36 18.56
N GLN A 358 8.13 1.61 17.39
CA GLN A 358 8.80 1.35 16.10
C GLN A 358 10.07 2.19 15.94
N LEU A 359 10.07 3.45 16.35
CA LEU A 359 11.28 4.29 16.39
C LEU A 359 12.36 3.72 17.32
N LEU A 360 11.98 3.21 18.49
CA LEU A 360 12.92 2.56 19.41
C LEU A 360 13.51 1.28 18.83
N ALA A 361 12.67 0.44 18.21
CA ALA A 361 13.11 -0.77 17.51
C ALA A 361 14.07 -0.43 16.36
N TYR A 362 13.74 0.60 15.57
CA TYR A 362 14.58 1.12 14.51
C TYR A 362 15.96 1.54 15.01
N TYR A 363 16.02 2.36 16.06
CA TYR A 363 17.29 2.79 16.62
C TYR A 363 18.10 1.60 17.15
N TYR A 364 17.45 0.70 17.90
CA TYR A 364 18.10 -0.47 18.48
C TYR A 364 18.76 -1.34 17.40
N ARG A 365 18.05 -1.61 16.31
CA ARG A 365 18.53 -2.47 15.21
C ARG A 365 19.52 -1.78 14.29
N THR A 366 19.26 -0.53 13.91
CA THR A 366 20.01 0.16 12.85
C THR A 366 21.23 0.92 13.38
N VAL A 367 21.15 1.44 14.61
CA VAL A 367 22.14 2.39 15.15
C VAL A 367 22.95 1.77 16.29
N PHE A 368 22.27 1.15 17.27
CA PHE A 368 22.93 0.64 18.47
C PHE A 368 23.71 -0.66 18.24
N ARG A 369 23.11 -1.58 17.47
CA ARG A 369 23.69 -2.89 17.18
C ARG A 369 24.99 -2.77 16.39
N ALA A 370 26.02 -3.48 16.84
CA ALA A 370 27.36 -3.45 16.25
C ALA A 370 27.41 -4.08 14.85
N ASP A 371 26.55 -5.05 14.58
CA ASP A 371 26.34 -5.70 13.29
C ASP A 371 25.40 -4.90 12.37
N GLY A 372 24.56 -4.03 12.93
CA GLY A 372 23.57 -3.25 12.19
C GLY A 372 22.43 -4.11 11.63
N HIS A 373 21.46 -3.45 10.98
CA HIS A 373 20.31 -4.13 10.35
C HIS A 373 20.45 -4.27 8.83
N PHE A 374 21.13 -3.32 8.20
CA PHE A 374 21.30 -3.25 6.75
C PHE A 374 22.67 -3.78 6.36
N THR A 375 22.68 -4.76 5.47
CA THR A 375 23.89 -5.30 4.84
C THR A 375 24.14 -4.58 3.53
N ARG A 376 25.40 -4.17 3.27
CA ARG A 376 25.77 -3.61 1.97
C ARG A 376 25.82 -4.73 0.93
N GLU A 377 25.13 -4.54 -0.17
CA GLU A 377 25.15 -5.41 -1.35
C GLU A 377 26.18 -4.92 -2.38
N ARG A 378 26.51 -3.62 -2.34
CA ARG A 378 27.55 -2.99 -3.16
C ARG A 378 28.45 -2.12 -2.28
N ASP A 379 29.73 -2.01 -2.64
CA ASP A 379 30.71 -1.26 -1.85
C ASP A 379 30.39 0.25 -1.77
N ASP A 380 29.71 0.79 -2.78
CA ASP A 380 29.28 2.18 -2.88
C ASP A 380 27.89 2.45 -2.24
N GLN A 381 27.21 1.41 -1.74
CA GLN A 381 25.87 1.55 -1.18
C GLN A 381 25.93 2.23 0.20
N ILE A 382 25.27 3.38 0.30
CA ILE A 382 25.09 4.11 1.55
C ILE A 382 23.94 3.46 2.32
N VAL A 383 24.23 2.93 3.51
CA VAL A 383 23.19 2.41 4.43
C VAL A 383 22.92 3.42 5.55
N PRO A 384 21.76 3.36 6.24
CA PRO A 384 21.40 4.37 7.25
C PRO A 384 22.44 4.58 8.35
N ARG A 385 23.20 3.53 8.71
CA ARG A 385 24.26 3.60 9.70
C ARG A 385 25.44 4.49 9.28
N ASP A 386 25.63 4.72 7.99
CA ASP A 386 26.68 5.59 7.44
C ASP A 386 26.29 7.07 7.51
N THR A 387 24.99 7.33 7.56
CA THR A 387 24.42 8.69 7.56
C THR A 387 24.05 9.15 8.97
N ILE A 388 23.51 8.25 9.80
CA ILE A 388 23.07 8.57 11.17
C ILE A 388 24.28 8.78 12.07
N GLU A 389 24.30 9.91 12.77
CA GLU A 389 25.37 10.25 13.70
C GLU A 389 24.81 10.33 15.13
N ALA A 390 24.87 9.21 15.83
CA ALA A 390 24.38 9.09 17.20
C ALA A 390 25.26 9.88 18.18
N THR A 391 24.64 10.76 18.97
CA THR A 391 25.36 11.59 19.95
C THR A 391 25.91 10.73 21.10
N SER A 392 26.95 11.23 21.78
CA SER A 392 27.50 10.56 22.97
C SER A 392 26.42 10.31 24.04
N MET A 393 25.50 11.26 24.22
CA MET A 393 24.35 11.13 25.12
C MET A 393 23.40 10.00 24.70
N GLN A 394 23.08 9.87 23.41
CA GLN A 394 22.22 8.81 22.90
C GLN A 394 22.85 7.43 23.08
N GLN A 395 24.15 7.32 22.76
CA GLN A 395 24.89 6.07 22.94
C GLN A 395 24.98 5.68 24.42
N GLN A 396 25.29 6.64 25.30
CA GLN A 396 25.40 6.39 26.74
C GLN A 396 24.06 6.03 27.36
N ALA A 397 22.96 6.71 26.96
CA ALA A 397 21.63 6.41 27.44
C ALA A 397 21.17 4.99 27.03
N MET A 398 21.46 4.57 25.79
CA MET A 398 21.16 3.20 25.35
C MET A 398 22.04 2.16 26.07
N LYS A 399 23.34 2.42 26.25
CA LYS A 399 24.22 1.55 27.06
C LYS A 399 23.72 1.42 28.50
N ASN A 400 23.19 2.49 29.09
CA ASN A 400 22.61 2.45 30.42
C ASN A 400 21.37 1.57 30.49
N ILE A 401 20.46 1.66 29.50
CA ILE A 401 19.31 0.76 29.37
C ILE A 401 19.77 -0.70 29.38
N ILE A 402 20.77 -1.05 28.56
CA ILE A 402 21.29 -2.42 28.54
C ILE A 402 21.92 -2.81 29.88
N SER A 403 22.69 -1.92 30.50
CA SER A 403 23.28 -2.18 31.83
C SER A 403 22.22 -2.51 32.89
N ILE A 404 21.10 -1.77 32.90
CA ILE A 404 19.95 -2.02 33.79
C ILE A 404 19.37 -3.42 33.52
N LEU A 405 19.13 -3.77 32.25
CA LEU A 405 18.65 -5.12 31.89
C LEU A 405 19.61 -6.22 32.38
N ARG A 406 20.93 -6.01 32.27
CA ARG A 406 21.94 -6.95 32.76
C ARG A 406 21.97 -7.08 34.28
N ARG A 407 21.72 -5.99 35.02
CA ARG A 407 21.58 -6.07 36.49
C ARG A 407 20.32 -6.84 36.88
N GLN A 408 19.20 -6.60 36.20
CA GLN A 408 17.96 -7.35 36.40
C GLN A 408 18.16 -8.86 36.09
N ASP A 409 18.89 -9.22 35.02
CA ASP A 409 19.21 -10.62 34.69
C ASP A 409 20.00 -11.30 35.83
N LYS A 410 20.96 -10.59 36.43
CA LYS A 410 21.77 -11.10 37.55
C LYS A 410 20.94 -11.30 38.83
N MET A 411 20.06 -10.36 39.15
CA MET A 411 19.18 -10.45 40.31
C MET A 411 18.18 -11.61 40.20
N ALA A 412 17.66 -11.87 39.00
CA ALA A 412 16.78 -13.01 38.75
C ALA A 412 17.50 -14.35 39.00
N ARG A 413 18.70 -14.52 38.44
CA ARG A 413 19.51 -15.75 38.63
C ARG A 413 19.94 -15.99 40.08
N GLY A 414 20.13 -14.93 40.87
CA GLY A 414 20.49 -15.03 42.28
C GLY A 414 19.34 -15.48 43.19
N LYS A 415 18.07 -15.33 42.76
CA LYS A 415 16.90 -15.82 43.48
C LYS A 415 16.64 -17.32 43.25
N ASP A 416 16.98 -17.84 42.08
CA ASP A 416 16.76 -19.25 41.73
C ASP A 416 17.79 -20.21 42.36
N GLY A 417 18.88 -19.69 42.95
CA GLY A 417 19.99 -20.48 43.50
C GLY A 417 19.97 -20.72 45.01
N LYS A 418 18.89 -20.36 45.72
CA LYS A 418 18.79 -20.47 47.19
C LYS A 418 17.69 -21.46 47.60
N ASN A 419 17.81 -22.69 47.12
CA ASN A 419 17.09 -23.88 47.59
C ASN A 419 18.09 -25.05 47.65
N SER A 420 18.85 -25.10 48.73
CA SER A 420 19.49 -26.34 49.20
C SER A 420 19.71 -26.18 50.70
N ASP A 421 18.83 -26.83 51.45
CA ASP A 421 19.02 -27.52 52.73
C ASP A 421 20.29 -27.15 53.52
N ASP A 422 20.07 -26.55 54.69
CA ASP A 422 20.76 -26.91 55.93
C ASP A 422 19.82 -26.51 57.08
N ASP A 423 19.12 -27.51 57.61
CA ASP A 423 18.56 -27.50 58.96
C ASP A 423 19.73 -27.49 59.96
N ASP A 424 19.68 -26.60 60.96
CA ASP A 424 20.08 -26.88 62.36
C ASP A 424 19.93 -25.61 63.23
N ASP A 425 18.90 -25.66 64.07
CA ASP A 425 18.73 -25.23 65.47
C ASP A 425 19.42 -23.97 66.09
N ASP A 426 18.58 -23.33 66.93
CA ASP A 426 18.82 -22.61 68.19
C ASP A 426 19.12 -21.09 68.26
N ASP A 427 18.12 -20.40 68.83
CA ASP A 427 18.14 -19.37 69.90
C ASP A 427 19.21 -18.27 69.94
N HIS A 428 18.79 -17.01 69.73
CA HIS A 428 18.53 -16.02 70.80
C HIS A 428 18.42 -14.59 70.27
N ASP A 429 17.59 -13.80 70.97
CA ASP A 429 17.35 -12.37 70.82
C ASP A 429 18.61 -11.51 70.56
N HIS A 430 18.52 -10.60 69.59
CA HIS A 430 18.79 -9.19 69.81
C HIS A 430 18.23 -8.34 68.67
N ALA A 431 17.41 -7.37 69.04
CA ALA A 431 17.00 -6.27 68.19
C ALA A 431 18.24 -5.52 67.66
N ASP A 432 18.33 -5.33 66.35
CA ASP A 432 18.66 -3.99 65.87
C ASP A 432 18.08 -3.66 64.49
N ASN A 433 17.80 -2.38 64.39
CA ASN A 433 17.03 -1.64 63.42
C ASN A 433 17.70 -1.57 62.03
N CYS A 434 17.09 -2.16 61.00
CA CYS A 434 17.09 -1.55 59.66
C CYS A 434 15.82 -1.93 58.89
N ASN A 435 15.01 -0.90 58.64
CA ASN A 435 13.77 -0.92 57.88
C ASN A 435 14.04 -1.28 56.40
N GLU A 436 14.15 -2.58 56.09
CA GLU A 436 14.13 -3.11 54.73
C GLU A 436 12.69 -3.17 54.20
N GLY A 437 12.16 -2.01 53.82
CA GLY A 437 10.91 -1.88 53.10
C GLY A 437 11.14 -1.89 51.59
N ASN A 438 10.75 -3.00 50.94
CA ASN A 438 10.20 -3.03 49.57
C ASN A 438 11.17 -2.99 48.35
N GLY A 439 12.08 -3.96 48.24
CA GLY A 439 13.03 -4.11 47.12
C GLY A 439 12.47 -4.66 45.78
N VAL A 440 11.15 -4.72 45.56
CA VAL A 440 10.56 -5.26 44.32
C VAL A 440 10.07 -4.15 43.36
N VAL A 441 9.89 -2.92 43.84
CA VAL A 441 9.28 -1.82 43.07
C VAL A 441 10.30 -1.00 42.25
N ASP A 442 11.60 -1.20 42.45
CA ASP A 442 12.63 -0.26 41.95
C ASP A 442 13.09 -0.55 40.49
N GLY A 443 13.12 -1.82 40.07
CA GLY A 443 13.73 -2.22 38.79
C GLY A 443 13.02 -1.69 37.53
N ASP A 444 11.68 -1.71 37.51
CA ASP A 444 10.90 -1.23 36.34
C ASP A 444 10.92 0.31 36.25
N CYS A 445 10.86 0.98 37.40
CA CYS A 445 10.96 2.44 37.50
C CYS A 445 12.30 2.96 36.97
N GLU A 446 13.40 2.29 37.33
CA GLU A 446 14.74 2.64 36.85
C GLU A 446 14.87 2.48 35.33
N LEU A 447 14.32 1.39 34.77
CA LEU A 447 14.33 1.13 33.33
C LEU A 447 13.51 2.18 32.56
N LYS A 448 12.28 2.48 33.02
CA LYS A 448 11.44 3.55 32.46
C LYS A 448 12.16 4.90 32.47
N HIS A 449 12.83 5.22 33.56
CA HIS A 449 13.61 6.46 33.68
C HIS A 449 14.77 6.52 32.66
N ALA A 450 15.49 5.42 32.47
CA ALA A 450 16.55 5.34 31.46
C ALA A 450 16.00 5.47 30.03
N ILE A 451 14.84 4.86 29.73
CA ILE A 451 14.17 4.99 28.43
C ILE A 451 13.71 6.44 28.20
N ARG A 452 13.14 7.11 29.21
CA ARG A 452 12.80 8.55 29.12
C ARG A 452 14.02 9.39 28.75
N LYS A 453 15.15 9.21 29.45
CA LYS A 453 16.41 9.91 29.15
C LYS A 453 16.87 9.65 27.71
N PHE A 454 16.78 8.41 27.25
CA PHE A 454 17.10 8.05 25.87
C PHE A 454 16.19 8.75 24.86
N CYS A 455 14.86 8.69 25.03
CA CYS A 455 13.91 9.39 24.16
C CYS A 455 14.17 10.90 24.10
N ILE A 456 14.42 11.54 25.25
CA ILE A 456 14.76 12.97 25.30
C ILE A 456 16.06 13.27 24.55
N SER A 457 17.07 12.39 24.63
CA SER A 457 18.31 12.55 23.86
C SER A 457 18.13 12.44 22.34
N LEU A 458 17.10 11.71 21.87
CA LEU A 458 16.73 11.67 20.46
C LEU A 458 15.99 12.95 20.03
N ILE A 459 15.06 13.40 20.88
CA ILE A 459 14.24 14.60 20.63
C ILE A 459 15.10 15.87 20.63
N CYS A 460 15.99 16.00 21.62
CA CYS A 460 16.76 17.21 21.89
C CYS A 460 18.14 17.19 21.21
N GLN A 461 18.16 16.95 19.90
CA GLN A 461 19.35 16.96 19.05
C GLN A 461 19.28 18.14 18.05
N THR A 462 20.44 18.66 17.66
CA THR A 462 20.59 19.53 16.47
C THR A 462 21.20 18.73 15.32
N VAL A 463 20.70 18.92 14.10
CA VAL A 463 21.11 18.16 12.90
C VAL A 463 21.80 19.03 11.85
N GLY A 464 21.59 20.35 11.90
CA GLY A 464 22.13 21.27 10.90
C GLY A 464 21.57 21.00 9.51
N SER A 465 22.41 21.22 8.49
CA SER A 465 22.08 21.02 7.07
C SER A 465 21.95 19.57 6.60
N ARG A 466 22.25 18.59 7.47
CA ARG A 466 22.23 17.15 7.16
C ARG A 466 21.13 16.46 7.97
N PRO A 467 19.84 16.53 7.56
CA PRO A 467 18.70 16.08 8.36
C PRO A 467 18.82 14.62 8.80
N PHE A 468 19.23 13.73 7.89
CA PHE A 468 19.28 12.29 8.15
C PHE A 468 20.40 11.84 9.11
N ARG A 469 21.22 12.76 9.65
CA ARG A 469 22.07 12.50 10.82
C ARG A 469 21.25 12.13 12.05
N SER A 470 19.99 12.54 12.11
CA SER A 470 19.05 12.11 13.15
C SER A 470 18.41 10.77 12.82
N ALA A 471 18.45 9.86 13.79
CA ALA A 471 17.71 8.61 13.73
C ALA A 471 16.19 8.81 13.60
N ILE A 472 15.63 9.89 14.14
CA ILE A 472 14.19 10.22 14.01
C ILE A 472 13.87 10.55 12.55
N LEU A 473 14.66 11.42 11.92
CA LEU A 473 14.43 11.83 10.53
C LEU A 473 14.68 10.69 9.54
N SER A 474 15.71 9.87 9.80
CA SER A 474 15.91 8.63 9.05
C SER A 474 14.76 7.65 9.23
N PHE A 475 14.19 7.52 10.43
CA PHE A 475 13.01 6.68 10.68
C PHE A 475 11.78 7.19 9.94
N CYS A 476 11.56 8.51 9.88
CA CYS A 476 10.48 9.10 9.08
C CYS A 476 10.59 8.68 7.61
N ALA A 477 11.79 8.69 7.02
CA ALA A 477 12.01 8.20 5.66
C ALA A 477 11.63 6.72 5.54
N MET A 478 12.13 5.85 6.43
CA MET A 478 11.78 4.42 6.41
C MET A 478 10.26 4.19 6.43
N LYS A 479 9.57 4.94 7.28
CA LYS A 479 8.12 4.84 7.46
C LYS A 479 7.32 5.51 6.34
N SER A 480 7.95 6.20 5.39
CA SER A 480 7.26 6.76 4.22
C SER A 480 7.00 5.73 3.13
N ARG A 481 7.60 4.54 3.22
CA ARG A 481 7.27 3.35 2.41
C ARG A 481 6.19 2.54 3.13
N LYS A 482 5.17 2.09 2.39
CA LYS A 482 4.13 1.16 2.85
C LYS A 482 4.10 -0.07 1.97
N LYS A 483 3.73 -1.23 2.52
CA LYS A 483 3.38 -2.40 1.70
C LYS A 483 2.18 -2.03 0.81
N SER A 484 2.29 -2.31 -0.50
CA SER A 484 1.14 -2.22 -1.39
C SER A 484 0.26 -3.44 -1.12
N TRP A 485 -0.98 -3.20 -0.70
CA TRP A 485 -1.99 -4.24 -0.61
C TRP A 485 -2.70 -4.25 -1.96
N THR A 486 -2.12 -4.89 -2.97
CA THR A 486 -2.90 -5.34 -4.11
C THR A 486 -3.89 -6.40 -3.61
N ARG A 487 -5.10 -6.40 -4.17
CA ARG A 487 -6.20 -7.29 -3.74
C ARG A 487 -5.71 -8.74 -3.65
N GLN A 488 -6.20 -9.44 -2.63
CA GLN A 488 -5.91 -10.83 -2.23
C GLN A 488 -5.97 -11.89 -3.37
N SER A 489 -6.41 -11.53 -4.58
CA SER A 489 -6.45 -12.39 -5.77
C SER A 489 -5.08 -12.63 -6.42
N ASP A 490 -4.07 -11.82 -6.13
CA ASP A 490 -2.74 -11.93 -6.75
C ASP A 490 -1.67 -12.32 -5.71
N LYS A 491 -1.81 -13.53 -5.15
CA LYS A 491 -0.77 -14.16 -4.29
C LYS A 491 0.62 -14.26 -4.96
N GLU A 492 0.70 -14.04 -6.27
CA GLU A 492 1.95 -14.02 -7.05
C GLU A 492 2.58 -12.62 -7.16
N GLN A 493 1.82 -11.52 -7.05
CA GLN A 493 2.38 -10.16 -7.01
C GLN A 493 2.89 -9.85 -5.60
N ARG A 494 3.94 -10.57 -5.19
CA ARG A 494 4.55 -10.47 -3.87
C ARG A 494 5.25 -9.11 -3.67
N ARG A 495 4.80 -8.38 -2.64
CA ARG A 495 5.64 -7.51 -1.77
C ARG A 495 6.29 -6.27 -2.40
N LEU A 496 5.59 -5.54 -3.27
CA LEU A 496 6.07 -4.20 -3.66
C LEU A 496 5.63 -3.16 -2.63
N CYS A 497 6.55 -2.32 -2.15
CA CYS A 497 6.15 -1.14 -1.38
C CYS A 497 5.87 0.05 -2.32
N THR A 498 4.94 0.89 -1.88
CA THR A 498 4.63 2.18 -2.50
C THR A 498 4.89 3.31 -1.53
N TRP A 499 4.99 4.54 -2.03
CA TRP A 499 5.10 5.72 -1.18
C TRP A 499 3.74 6.02 -0.53
N HIS A 500 3.74 6.48 0.71
CA HIS A 500 2.51 6.99 1.32
C HIS A 500 2.03 8.26 0.61
N LYS A 501 0.72 8.43 0.43
CA LYS A 501 0.14 9.73 0.04
C LYS A 501 0.45 10.80 1.09
N PRO A 502 0.70 12.06 0.71
CA PRO A 502 1.04 13.16 1.62
C PRO A 502 0.15 13.26 2.86
N GLY A 503 -1.18 13.21 2.67
CA GLY A 503 -2.15 13.30 3.77
C GLY A 503 -2.03 12.13 4.75
N ASN A 504 -1.87 10.92 4.24
CA ASN A 504 -1.72 9.72 5.06
C ASN A 504 -0.39 9.73 5.82
N PHE A 505 0.71 10.12 5.17
CA PHE A 505 2.00 10.22 5.84
C PHE A 505 2.05 11.31 6.91
N ASN A 506 1.34 12.43 6.69
CA ASN A 506 1.22 13.52 7.67
C ASN A 506 0.61 13.05 9.01
N SER A 507 -0.22 11.99 9.00
CA SER A 507 -0.73 11.38 10.23
C SER A 507 0.39 10.76 11.08
N ASN A 508 1.36 10.08 10.46
CA ASN A 508 2.53 9.51 11.15
C ASN A 508 3.39 10.61 11.79
N LEU A 509 3.66 11.68 11.06
CA LEU A 509 4.41 12.82 11.57
C LEU A 509 3.67 13.53 12.71
N SER A 510 2.34 13.60 12.64
CA SER A 510 1.51 14.16 13.70
C SER A 510 1.54 13.30 14.96
N ALA A 511 1.52 11.97 14.82
CA ALA A 511 1.69 11.04 15.93
C ALA A 511 3.06 11.19 16.61
N LEU A 512 4.15 11.22 15.83
CA LEU A 512 5.50 11.45 16.34
C LEU A 512 5.65 12.81 17.05
N THR A 513 5.06 13.86 16.49
CA THR A 513 5.05 15.21 17.11
C THR A 513 4.34 15.14 18.46
N TRP A 514 3.16 14.55 18.50
CA TRP A 514 2.36 14.48 19.73
C TRP A 514 3.05 13.63 20.80
N THR A 515 3.62 12.47 20.45
CA THR A 515 4.30 11.60 21.42
C THR A 515 5.57 12.25 21.96
N ALA A 516 6.32 13.00 21.16
CA ALA A 516 7.48 13.71 21.68
C ALA A 516 7.12 14.94 22.52
N GLN A 517 6.01 15.64 22.21
CA GLN A 517 5.46 16.64 23.13
C GLN A 517 5.09 16.03 24.48
N LEU A 518 4.49 14.82 24.47
CA LEU A 518 4.16 14.08 25.67
C LEU A 518 5.40 13.72 26.50
N ILE A 519 6.41 13.11 25.86
CA ILE A 519 7.69 12.73 26.51
C ILE A 519 8.42 13.96 27.05
N LEU A 520 8.43 15.06 26.29
CA LEU A 520 9.06 16.32 26.71
C LEU A 520 8.39 16.88 27.96
N PHE A 521 7.06 16.88 28.00
CA PHE A 521 6.30 17.35 29.15
C PHE A 521 6.56 16.49 30.39
N ASP A 522 6.52 15.16 30.25
CA ASP A 522 6.84 14.22 31.32
C ASP A 522 8.27 14.41 31.85
N PHE A 523 9.26 14.59 30.98
CA PHE A 523 10.63 14.92 31.40
C PHE A 523 10.71 16.22 32.19
N ILE A 524 10.02 17.28 31.76
CA ILE A 524 10.03 18.56 32.46
C ILE A 524 9.36 18.44 33.83
N CYS A 525 8.22 17.75 33.91
CA CYS A 525 7.54 17.47 35.17
C CYS A 525 8.43 16.67 36.13
N PHE A 526 9.18 15.69 35.61
CA PHE A 526 10.15 14.94 36.39
C PHE A 526 11.30 15.84 36.91
N GLN A 527 11.86 16.71 36.06
CA GLN A 527 12.96 17.62 36.45
C GLN A 527 12.54 18.71 37.43
N LYS A 528 11.25 19.06 37.46
CA LYS A 528 10.66 20.11 38.29
C LYS A 528 9.64 19.57 39.27
N GLN A 529 9.79 18.31 39.68
CA GLN A 529 8.88 17.66 40.59
C GLN A 529 8.82 18.35 41.97
N ASP A 530 9.93 18.95 42.40
CA ASP A 530 10.04 19.67 43.68
C ASP A 530 9.60 21.14 43.60
N ASP A 531 9.42 21.68 42.38
CA ASP A 531 9.08 23.09 42.14
C ASP A 531 8.31 23.23 40.82
N GLU A 532 6.99 23.01 40.89
CA GLU A 532 6.10 23.04 39.73
C GLU A 532 5.96 24.42 39.08
N ASP A 533 6.26 25.50 39.81
CA ASP A 533 6.17 26.87 39.32
C ASP A 533 7.24 27.15 38.25
N ARG A 534 8.30 26.34 38.22
CA ARG A 534 9.36 26.40 37.20
C ARG A 534 9.10 25.53 35.96
N ILE A 535 8.02 24.75 35.94
CA ILE A 535 7.63 23.96 34.76
C ILE A 535 7.43 24.85 33.52
N PRO A 536 6.68 25.97 33.58
CA PRO A 536 6.46 26.84 32.42
C PRO A 536 7.75 27.38 31.81
N ASP A 537 8.69 27.83 32.62
CA ASP A 537 9.95 28.43 32.13
C ASP A 537 10.83 27.40 31.43
N LEU A 538 10.98 26.21 32.02
CA LEU A 538 11.73 25.13 31.40
C LEU A 538 11.04 24.62 30.12
N LEU A 539 9.71 24.59 30.12
CA LEU A 539 8.92 24.24 28.94
C LEU A 539 9.14 25.22 27.80
N ASP A 540 9.09 26.53 28.07
CA ASP A 540 9.35 27.56 27.05
C ASP A 540 10.79 27.47 26.54
N GLN A 541 11.77 27.29 27.42
CA GLN A 541 13.18 27.12 27.02
C GLN A 541 13.38 25.91 26.09
N MET A 542 12.83 24.76 26.46
CA MET A 542 12.96 23.53 25.67
C MET A 542 12.20 23.61 24.35
N CYS A 543 10.99 24.15 24.35
CA CYS A 543 10.18 24.31 23.13
C CYS A 543 10.83 25.28 22.16
N LYS A 544 11.33 26.44 22.64
CA LYS A 544 12.06 27.41 21.81
C LYS A 544 13.29 26.80 21.16
N LYS A 545 14.02 25.95 21.89
CA LYS A 545 15.26 25.35 21.40
C LYS A 545 15.06 24.17 20.44
N TYR A 546 14.08 23.30 20.70
CA TYR A 546 13.97 22.00 20.03
C TYR A 546 12.66 21.75 19.27
N PHE A 547 11.64 22.56 19.50
CA PHE A 547 10.26 22.30 19.06
C PHE A 547 9.67 23.51 18.33
N GLN A 548 10.45 24.14 17.47
CA GLN A 548 10.01 25.24 16.60
C GLN A 548 10.35 24.98 15.14
N GLN A 549 9.49 25.46 14.24
CA GLN A 549 9.56 25.23 12.79
C GLN A 549 10.89 25.67 12.17
N MET A 550 11.51 26.74 12.66
CA MET A 550 12.73 27.30 12.08
C MET A 550 14.01 26.75 12.73
N THR A 551 13.90 25.77 13.63
CA THR A 551 15.06 25.18 14.30
C THR A 551 15.65 24.04 13.47
N GLU A 552 16.98 23.94 13.42
CA GLU A 552 17.71 22.86 12.74
C GLU A 552 17.74 21.58 13.60
N THR A 553 16.57 21.12 14.02
CA THR A 553 16.36 19.97 14.91
C THR A 553 15.47 18.94 14.23
N PRO A 554 15.40 17.70 14.74
CA PRO A 554 14.50 16.69 14.19
C PRO A 554 13.04 17.17 14.14
N TYR A 555 12.56 17.80 15.21
CA TYR A 555 11.18 18.28 15.25
C TYR A 555 10.96 19.57 14.46
N GLY A 556 11.99 20.41 14.28
CA GLY A 556 11.92 21.52 13.31
C GLY A 556 11.66 21.04 11.89
N HIS A 557 12.45 20.05 11.41
CA HIS A 557 12.24 19.43 10.10
C HIS A 557 10.88 18.73 9.98
N ILE A 558 10.48 17.94 10.98
CA ILE A 558 9.15 17.28 10.98
C ILE A 558 8.04 18.33 10.90
N LEU A 559 8.13 19.43 11.64
CA LEU A 559 7.11 20.48 11.60
C LEU A 559 7.05 21.18 10.24
N GLN A 560 8.19 21.41 9.58
CA GLN A 560 8.25 21.93 8.22
C GLN A 560 7.63 20.96 7.20
N TRP A 561 8.01 19.67 7.26
CA TRP A 561 7.43 18.64 6.40
C TRP A 561 5.92 18.53 6.58
N ARG A 562 5.42 18.58 7.82
CA ARG A 562 3.96 18.55 8.08
C ARG A 562 3.22 19.72 7.42
N LEU A 563 3.79 20.93 7.47
CA LEU A 563 3.20 22.09 6.78
C LEU A 563 3.22 21.91 5.27
N TYR A 564 4.35 21.46 4.72
CA TYR A 564 4.48 21.22 3.29
C TYR A 564 3.51 20.13 2.82
N LEU A 565 3.46 18.99 3.51
CA LEU A 565 2.58 17.86 3.19
C LEU A 565 1.10 18.21 3.29
N PHE A 566 0.73 19.09 4.22
CA PHE A 566 -0.63 19.62 4.29
C PHE A 566 -0.99 20.38 3.00
N VAL A 567 -0.09 21.25 2.51
CA VAL A 567 -0.28 21.97 1.23
C VAL A 567 -0.22 21.02 0.03
N ALA A 568 0.69 20.05 0.03
CA ALA A 568 0.77 19.04 -1.03
C ALA A 568 -0.53 18.23 -1.10
N SER A 569 -1.07 17.78 0.03
CA SER A 569 -2.32 17.00 0.08
C SER A 569 -3.55 17.76 -0.42
N SER A 570 -3.58 19.08 -0.28
CA SER A 570 -4.69 19.91 -0.78
C SER A 570 -4.55 20.26 -2.26
N THR A 571 -3.35 20.16 -2.84
CA THR A 571 -3.05 20.48 -4.24
C THR A 571 -3.01 19.26 -5.15
N GLU A 572 -2.70 18.08 -4.62
CA GLU A 572 -2.67 16.79 -5.33
C GLU A 572 -4.05 16.39 -5.91
N LEU A 573 -5.15 16.83 -5.29
CA LEU A 573 -6.51 16.66 -5.82
C LEU A 573 -6.76 17.41 -7.15
N ALA A 574 -5.92 18.38 -7.53
CA ALA A 574 -6.16 19.27 -8.65
C ALA A 574 -5.26 19.05 -9.88
N THR A 575 -4.21 18.23 -9.77
CA THR A 575 -3.08 18.24 -10.74
C THR A 575 -3.33 17.37 -11.98
N HIS A 576 -4.25 16.41 -11.92
CA HIS A 576 -4.54 15.49 -13.03
C HIS A 576 -5.96 15.60 -13.59
N GLN A 577 -6.74 16.61 -13.17
CA GLN A 577 -8.10 16.77 -13.66
C GLN A 577 -8.14 17.68 -14.88
N ALA A 578 -8.58 17.11 -16.00
CA ALA A 578 -9.04 17.87 -17.15
C ALA A 578 -10.23 18.76 -16.73
N ARG A 579 -10.19 20.04 -17.07
CA ARG A 579 -11.25 21.00 -16.74
C ARG A 579 -12.02 21.35 -17.99
N TRP A 580 -13.31 21.08 -17.98
CA TRP A 580 -14.22 21.51 -19.02
C TRP A 580 -14.56 22.99 -18.84
N SER A 581 -14.60 23.73 -19.94
CA SER A 581 -15.29 25.01 -19.99
C SER A 581 -16.76 24.82 -19.67
N LEU A 582 -17.42 25.88 -19.17
CA LEU A 582 -18.83 25.82 -18.75
C LEU A 582 -19.78 25.47 -19.90
N ASP A 583 -19.40 25.77 -21.14
CA ASP A 583 -20.11 25.43 -22.37
C ASP A 583 -19.79 24.01 -22.88
N GLY A 584 -18.80 23.32 -22.28
CA GLY A 584 -18.35 21.99 -22.71
C GLY A 584 -17.57 21.96 -24.03
N GLU A 585 -17.28 23.11 -24.64
CA GLU A 585 -16.62 23.18 -25.95
C GLU A 585 -15.10 23.05 -25.88
N THR A 586 -14.51 23.31 -24.71
CA THR A 586 -13.06 23.30 -24.48
C THR A 586 -12.69 22.49 -23.25
N VAL A 587 -11.59 21.73 -23.36
CA VAL A 587 -10.93 21.07 -22.24
C VAL A 587 -9.57 21.71 -21.99
N ASP A 588 -9.33 22.13 -20.75
CA ASP A 588 -8.02 22.56 -20.27
C ASP A 588 -7.37 21.41 -19.51
N TYR A 589 -6.20 20.98 -19.98
CA TYR A 589 -5.38 19.99 -19.29
C TYR A 589 -3.93 20.46 -19.25
N MET A 590 -3.39 20.64 -18.04
CA MET A 590 -2.03 21.15 -17.81
C MET A 590 -1.71 22.46 -18.56
N GLY A 591 -2.68 23.37 -18.66
CA GLY A 591 -2.50 24.67 -19.33
C GLY A 591 -2.54 24.59 -20.86
N LYS A 592 -2.88 23.42 -21.42
CA LYS A 592 -3.21 23.27 -22.85
C LYS A 592 -4.73 23.24 -22.99
N GLN A 593 -5.26 24.16 -23.78
CA GLN A 593 -6.68 24.20 -24.14
C GLN A 593 -6.90 23.52 -25.48
N LEU A 594 -7.83 22.58 -25.52
CA LEU A 594 -8.24 21.86 -26.72
C LEU A 594 -9.75 22.04 -26.90
N ARG A 595 -10.19 22.39 -28.11
CA ARG A 595 -11.61 22.34 -28.46
C ARG A 595 -12.06 20.89 -28.66
N MET A 596 -13.32 20.58 -28.39
CA MET A 596 -13.85 19.22 -28.58
C MET A 596 -13.73 18.67 -30.00
N GLU A 597 -13.86 19.55 -31.00
CA GLU A 597 -13.62 19.21 -32.41
C GLU A 597 -12.16 18.79 -32.66
N GLN A 598 -11.21 19.47 -32.01
CA GLN A 598 -9.78 19.18 -32.10
C GLN A 598 -9.42 17.91 -31.34
N VAL A 599 -10.08 17.61 -30.22
CA VAL A 599 -9.91 16.35 -29.48
C VAL A 599 -10.26 15.15 -30.36
N SER A 600 -11.36 15.23 -31.11
CA SER A 600 -11.79 14.15 -31.99
C SER A 600 -10.84 13.95 -33.17
N GLN A 601 -10.36 15.05 -33.77
CA GLN A 601 -9.37 15.01 -34.85
C GLN A 601 -8.01 14.48 -34.37
N LEU A 602 -7.56 14.93 -33.19
CA LEU A 602 -6.33 14.45 -32.55
C LEU A 602 -6.44 12.96 -32.23
N ALA A 603 -7.52 12.52 -31.58
CA ALA A 603 -7.71 11.11 -31.27
C ALA A 603 -7.68 10.24 -32.53
N LEU A 604 -8.32 10.69 -33.62
CA LEU A 604 -8.31 9.97 -34.91
C LEU A 604 -6.92 9.99 -35.58
N SER A 605 -6.20 11.11 -35.54
CA SER A 605 -4.85 11.21 -36.14
C SER A 605 -3.85 10.34 -35.38
N GLU A 606 -3.82 10.47 -34.06
CA GLU A 606 -2.94 9.69 -33.19
C GLU A 606 -3.29 8.20 -33.28
N PHE A 607 -4.58 7.84 -33.33
CA PHE A 607 -4.99 6.44 -33.51
C PHE A 607 -4.48 5.86 -34.83
N ARG A 608 -4.62 6.58 -35.95
CA ARG A 608 -4.14 6.10 -37.26
C ARG A 608 -2.63 5.97 -37.29
N GLN A 609 -1.92 6.93 -36.72
CA GLN A 609 -0.46 6.90 -36.65
C GLN A 609 0.02 5.76 -35.75
N ALA A 610 -0.58 5.62 -34.57
CA ALA A 610 -0.29 4.52 -33.63
C ALA A 610 -0.61 3.16 -34.26
N HIS A 611 -1.73 3.04 -34.97
CA HIS A 611 -2.09 1.80 -35.67
C HIS A 611 -1.07 1.45 -36.74
N SER A 612 -0.67 2.40 -37.59
CA SER A 612 0.30 2.12 -38.66
C SER A 612 1.67 1.74 -38.08
N LEU A 613 2.16 2.48 -37.08
CA LEU A 613 3.41 2.15 -36.38
C LEU A 613 3.33 0.77 -35.70
N LEU A 614 2.23 0.51 -34.97
CA LEU A 614 2.11 -0.73 -34.20
C LEU A 614 1.90 -1.94 -35.13
N TYR A 615 0.89 -1.91 -35.99
CA TYR A 615 0.52 -3.07 -36.81
C TYR A 615 1.42 -3.23 -38.03
N ASP A 616 1.68 -2.16 -38.78
CA ASP A 616 2.41 -2.27 -40.06
C ASP A 616 3.92 -2.40 -39.81
N GLU A 617 4.47 -1.62 -38.88
CA GLU A 617 5.91 -1.57 -38.65
C GLU A 617 6.38 -2.51 -37.52
N LEU A 618 5.84 -2.38 -36.31
CA LEU A 618 6.34 -3.08 -35.12
C LEU A 618 5.89 -4.55 -35.02
N LEU A 619 4.64 -4.81 -35.43
CA LEU A 619 4.08 -6.16 -35.49
C LEU A 619 4.28 -6.79 -36.87
N PHE A 620 4.91 -6.14 -37.85
CA PHE A 620 5.15 -6.76 -39.19
C PHE A 620 3.88 -7.25 -39.90
N GLY A 621 2.76 -6.54 -39.71
CA GLY A 621 1.46 -6.84 -40.30
C GLY A 621 0.87 -8.18 -39.86
N MET A 622 0.92 -8.52 -38.56
CA MET A 622 0.35 -9.80 -38.09
C MET A 622 -1.18 -9.80 -38.24
N GLU A 623 -1.70 -10.81 -38.92
CA GLU A 623 -3.15 -11.07 -39.03
C GLU A 623 -3.66 -12.02 -37.93
N ASP A 624 -2.75 -12.78 -37.29
CA ASP A 624 -3.07 -13.85 -36.34
C ASP A 624 -2.99 -13.44 -34.85
N VAL A 625 -2.74 -12.16 -34.54
CA VAL A 625 -2.91 -11.70 -33.15
C VAL A 625 -4.39 -11.51 -32.93
N ALA A 626 -4.96 -12.24 -31.97
CA ALA A 626 -6.33 -11.99 -31.54
C ALA A 626 -6.48 -10.49 -31.24
N PRO A 627 -7.36 -9.76 -31.95
CA PRO A 627 -7.52 -8.34 -31.72
C PRO A 627 -7.89 -8.13 -30.25
N ILE A 628 -7.06 -7.38 -29.54
CA ILE A 628 -7.37 -7.01 -28.17
C ILE A 628 -8.43 -5.92 -28.24
N GLU A 629 -9.65 -6.28 -27.85
CA GLU A 629 -10.77 -5.35 -27.78
C GLU A 629 -10.51 -4.34 -26.66
N ALA A 630 -10.02 -3.14 -27.02
CA ALA A 630 -9.62 -2.12 -26.06
C ALA A 630 -10.70 -1.76 -25.03
N TRP A 631 -11.99 -1.86 -25.40
CA TRP A 631 -13.13 -1.60 -24.52
C TRP A 631 -13.33 -2.67 -23.43
N ARG A 632 -12.74 -3.86 -23.58
CA ARG A 632 -12.75 -4.94 -22.57
C ARG A 632 -11.56 -4.87 -21.62
N LEU A 633 -10.52 -4.12 -21.98
CA LEU A 633 -9.39 -3.90 -21.11
C LEU A 633 -9.83 -3.06 -19.90
N ASN A 634 -9.54 -3.59 -18.74
CA ASN A 634 -9.62 -2.85 -17.49
C ASN A 634 -8.27 -2.17 -17.29
N ASP A 635 -8.27 -0.85 -17.23
CA ASP A 635 -7.11 -0.10 -16.78
C ASP A 635 -7.50 0.67 -15.53
N ASP A 636 -6.60 0.70 -14.56
CA ASP A 636 -6.73 1.52 -13.37
C ASP A 636 -5.58 2.52 -13.39
N LEU A 637 -5.88 3.69 -13.97
CA LEU A 637 -4.92 4.78 -14.12
C LEU A 637 -4.47 5.36 -12.76
N ASP A 638 -5.14 5.00 -11.67
CA ASP A 638 -4.77 5.37 -10.32
C ASP A 638 -3.83 4.33 -9.65
N LEU A 639 -3.47 3.24 -10.34
CA LEU A 639 -2.45 2.28 -9.87
C LEU A 639 -1.07 2.95 -9.90
N GLU A 640 -0.48 3.10 -8.71
CA GLU A 640 0.85 3.67 -8.50
C GLU A 640 1.94 2.58 -8.35
N ASP A 641 1.58 1.30 -8.56
CA ASP A 641 2.50 0.17 -8.42
C ASP A 641 3.58 0.18 -9.52
N TYR A 642 4.80 -0.21 -9.17
CA TYR A 642 5.91 -0.24 -10.12
C TYR A 642 5.66 -1.27 -11.21
N GLY A 643 5.81 -0.86 -12.48
CA GLY A 643 5.52 -1.72 -13.63
C GLY A 643 4.03 -2.01 -13.84
N ALA A 644 3.14 -1.44 -13.02
CA ALA A 644 1.72 -1.65 -13.19
C ALA A 644 1.20 -0.94 -14.44
N SER A 645 0.42 -1.69 -15.21
CA SER A 645 -0.33 -1.23 -16.36
C SER A 645 -1.56 -2.13 -16.54
N TRP A 646 -2.40 -1.82 -17.51
CA TRP A 646 -3.44 -2.74 -17.98
C TRP A 646 -2.91 -4.14 -18.32
N MET A 647 -1.61 -4.30 -18.63
CA MET A 647 -1.03 -5.63 -18.89
C MET A 647 -0.90 -6.50 -17.63
N THR A 648 -0.75 -5.87 -16.46
CA THR A 648 -0.58 -6.54 -15.16
C THR A 648 -1.88 -6.64 -14.37
N ASP A 649 -2.99 -6.07 -14.87
CA ASP A 649 -4.31 -6.15 -14.24
C ASP A 649 -4.89 -7.57 -14.37
N SER A 650 -5.16 -8.23 -13.25
CA SER A 650 -5.65 -9.61 -13.23
C SER A 650 -7.01 -9.78 -13.93
N ARG A 651 -7.82 -8.73 -14.06
CA ARG A 651 -9.08 -8.74 -14.82
C ARG A 651 -8.87 -8.89 -16.33
N ASN A 652 -7.67 -8.56 -16.82
CA ASN A 652 -7.31 -8.69 -18.23
C ASN A 652 -6.66 -10.03 -18.56
N ARG A 653 -6.40 -10.91 -17.57
CA ARG A 653 -5.66 -12.17 -17.77
C ARG A 653 -6.20 -13.03 -18.91
N GLU A 654 -7.51 -13.15 -19.02
CA GLU A 654 -8.16 -13.93 -20.10
C GLU A 654 -7.99 -13.26 -21.47
N ILE A 655 -8.08 -11.93 -21.53
CA ILE A 655 -7.95 -11.14 -22.75
C ILE A 655 -6.50 -11.15 -23.25
N LEU A 656 -5.54 -11.24 -22.32
CA LEU A 656 -4.09 -11.25 -22.58
C LEU A 656 -3.50 -12.66 -22.67
N ALA A 657 -4.33 -13.69 -22.61
CA ALA A 657 -3.86 -15.06 -22.71
C ALA A 657 -3.18 -15.30 -24.07
N GLY A 658 -1.91 -15.73 -24.02
CA GLY A 658 -1.11 -16.00 -25.22
C GLY A 658 -0.55 -14.75 -25.91
N THR A 659 -0.76 -13.53 -25.41
CA THR A 659 -0.17 -12.33 -26.05
C THR A 659 1.32 -12.16 -25.72
N HIS A 660 1.79 -12.72 -24.61
CA HIS A 660 3.12 -12.49 -24.02
C HIS A 660 4.30 -12.87 -24.95
N ASP A 661 4.15 -13.93 -25.75
CA ASP A 661 5.17 -14.39 -26.70
C ASP A 661 4.69 -14.34 -28.16
N ALA A 662 3.55 -13.69 -28.43
CA ALA A 662 2.88 -13.73 -29.73
C ALA A 662 3.77 -13.25 -30.88
N LEU A 663 4.55 -12.18 -30.65
CA LEU A 663 5.50 -11.67 -31.64
C LEU A 663 6.63 -12.67 -31.91
N LEU A 664 7.18 -13.31 -30.88
CA LEU A 664 8.21 -14.33 -31.02
C LEU A 664 7.68 -15.56 -31.77
N ARG A 665 6.46 -16.03 -31.46
CA ARG A 665 5.80 -17.14 -32.17
C ARG A 665 5.59 -16.83 -33.65
N GLN A 666 5.28 -15.59 -33.99
CA GLN A 666 5.09 -15.16 -35.38
C GLN A 666 6.40 -15.02 -36.15
N ILE A 667 7.43 -14.48 -35.49
CA ILE A 667 8.78 -14.47 -36.06
C ILE A 667 9.24 -15.91 -36.31
N GLU A 668 9.02 -16.83 -35.37
CA GLU A 668 9.34 -18.27 -35.49
C GLU A 668 8.54 -18.95 -36.63
N GLY A 669 7.24 -18.67 -36.73
CA GLY A 669 6.35 -19.27 -37.74
C GLY A 669 6.62 -18.82 -39.18
N ARG A 670 7.10 -17.59 -39.41
CA ARG A 670 7.28 -17.01 -40.74
C ARG A 670 8.73 -17.08 -41.19
N ALA A 671 9.02 -17.91 -42.19
CA ALA A 671 10.38 -18.13 -42.71
C ALA A 671 11.09 -16.85 -43.18
N SER A 672 10.35 -15.87 -43.71
CA SER A 672 10.89 -14.55 -44.07
C SER A 672 11.35 -13.75 -42.86
N LEU A 673 10.55 -13.72 -41.79
CA LEU A 673 10.87 -13.02 -40.54
C LEU A 673 12.01 -13.72 -39.79
N ARG A 674 12.01 -15.05 -39.71
CA ARG A 674 13.13 -15.83 -39.15
C ARG A 674 14.46 -15.45 -39.78
N ARG A 675 14.53 -15.39 -41.11
CA ARG A 675 15.77 -15.05 -41.84
C ARG A 675 16.26 -13.62 -41.57
N VAL A 676 15.34 -12.68 -41.33
CA VAL A 676 15.68 -11.30 -41.01
C VAL A 676 16.11 -11.17 -39.55
N PHE A 677 15.44 -11.88 -38.65
CA PHE A 677 15.69 -11.87 -37.22
C PHE A 677 16.99 -12.60 -36.87
N ILE A 678 17.19 -13.79 -37.43
CA ILE A 678 18.41 -14.58 -37.36
C ILE A 678 19.33 -14.13 -38.49
N ARG A 679 19.97 -12.96 -38.36
CA ARG A 679 20.99 -12.55 -39.33
C ARG A 679 22.17 -13.53 -39.27
N PRO A 680 22.54 -14.19 -40.37
CA PRO A 680 23.83 -14.87 -40.44
C PRO A 680 24.91 -13.80 -40.33
N ASP A 681 25.90 -14.05 -39.47
CA ASP A 681 27.01 -13.13 -39.24
C ASP A 681 27.77 -12.86 -40.55
N GLN A 682 27.53 -11.72 -41.19
CA GLN A 682 28.19 -11.34 -42.44
C GLN A 682 29.67 -10.93 -42.25
N ARG A 683 30.26 -11.09 -41.05
CA ARG A 683 31.68 -10.79 -40.83
C ARG A 683 32.63 -11.91 -41.25
N GLY A 684 32.15 -13.08 -41.68
CA GLY A 684 32.99 -14.21 -42.09
C GLY A 684 33.49 -14.21 -43.54
N LEU A 685 32.90 -13.43 -44.45
CA LEU A 685 33.16 -13.57 -45.91
C LEU A 685 34.28 -12.68 -46.47
N ARG A 686 35.10 -12.07 -45.62
CA ARG A 686 36.35 -11.42 -46.04
C ARG A 686 37.53 -11.88 -45.18
N LYS A 687 37.94 -13.13 -45.36
CA LYS A 687 39.33 -13.61 -45.18
C LYS A 687 39.41 -15.09 -45.60
N SER A 688 39.52 -15.33 -46.91
CA SER A 688 40.20 -16.54 -47.38
C SER A 688 41.71 -16.30 -47.24
N GLY A 689 42.35 -17.01 -46.31
CA GLY A 689 43.80 -16.92 -46.13
C GLY A 689 44.36 -17.56 -44.86
N GLY A 690 44.12 -18.86 -44.66
CA GLY A 690 45.04 -19.77 -43.96
C GLY A 690 44.99 -19.84 -42.42
N GLY A 691 44.89 -21.08 -41.91
CA GLY A 691 45.31 -21.44 -40.55
C GLY A 691 44.20 -22.04 -39.69
N GLY A 692 44.20 -23.37 -39.55
CA GLY A 692 43.21 -24.13 -38.78
C GLY A 692 43.24 -23.89 -37.28
N GLY A 693 42.07 -24.02 -36.67
CA GLY A 693 41.87 -24.03 -35.22
C GLY A 693 40.40 -24.31 -34.92
N SER A 694 40.13 -25.52 -34.43
CA SER A 694 38.81 -25.98 -33.99
C SER A 694 38.27 -25.13 -32.84
N GLY A 695 37.08 -24.54 -33.04
CA GLY A 695 36.31 -23.89 -31.99
C GLY A 695 34.88 -23.68 -32.47
N GLY A 696 33.95 -24.48 -31.96
CA GLY A 696 32.51 -24.31 -32.21
C GLY A 696 32.04 -23.02 -31.53
N THR A 697 31.83 -21.97 -32.31
CA THR A 697 31.20 -20.72 -31.87
C THR A 697 29.74 -20.72 -32.29
N CYS A 698 28.84 -20.82 -31.31
CA CYS A 698 27.45 -20.40 -31.46
C CYS A 698 27.40 -18.92 -31.89
N PRO A 699 26.39 -18.49 -32.68
CA PRO A 699 26.27 -17.08 -33.06
C PRO A 699 26.00 -16.23 -31.82
N ARG A 700 26.96 -15.36 -31.48
CA ARG A 700 26.87 -14.40 -30.39
C ARG A 700 26.25 -13.11 -30.94
N VAL A 701 25.09 -12.69 -30.42
CA VAL A 701 24.46 -11.43 -30.84
C VAL A 701 25.21 -10.25 -30.19
N LEU A 702 25.67 -9.29 -31.00
CA LEU A 702 26.48 -8.13 -30.59
C LEU A 702 25.85 -7.33 -29.43
N LYS A 703 26.59 -7.13 -28.34
CA LYS A 703 26.37 -6.05 -27.37
C LYS A 703 27.01 -4.79 -27.95
N GLU A 704 26.25 -3.72 -28.15
CA GLU A 704 26.80 -2.38 -28.37
C GLU A 704 26.70 -1.57 -27.08
N ASP A 705 27.80 -0.90 -26.73
CA ASP A 705 27.98 -0.08 -25.54
C ASP A 705 27.14 1.20 -25.60
N VAL A 706 26.37 1.46 -24.55
CA VAL A 706 25.54 2.66 -24.39
C VAL A 706 26.37 3.76 -23.74
N ASN A 707 26.99 4.62 -24.55
CA ASN A 707 27.45 5.94 -24.09
C ASN A 707 27.67 6.89 -25.30
N ALA A 708 26.62 7.62 -25.71
CA ALA A 708 26.74 8.90 -26.41
C ALA A 708 25.39 9.65 -26.46
N HIS A 709 25.41 10.92 -26.02
CA HIS A 709 24.33 11.92 -26.08
C HIS A 709 24.07 12.45 -27.52
N PRO A 710 23.00 13.25 -27.77
CA PRO A 710 22.10 13.07 -28.93
C PRO A 710 22.23 14.08 -30.09
N ASN A 711 21.56 13.71 -31.20
CA ASN A 711 21.29 14.37 -32.50
C ASN A 711 22.37 14.17 -33.59
N PRO A 712 22.03 13.67 -34.80
CA PRO A 712 21.07 14.32 -35.73
C PRO A 712 20.28 13.32 -36.66
N PRO A 713 19.84 13.72 -37.89
CA PRO A 713 18.46 13.71 -38.37
C PRO A 713 17.94 12.36 -38.93
N TRP A 714 16.63 12.18 -38.88
CA TRP A 714 15.89 11.01 -39.35
C TRP A 714 15.94 10.91 -40.88
N SER A 715 16.96 10.24 -41.42
CA SER A 715 16.96 9.73 -42.80
C SER A 715 17.96 8.59 -42.96
N SER A 716 17.66 7.43 -42.39
CA SER A 716 18.03 6.11 -42.92
C SER A 716 17.52 5.02 -41.97
N ALA A 717 16.86 4.03 -42.54
CA ALA A 717 16.32 2.88 -41.82
C ALA A 717 17.45 2.04 -41.21
N THR A 718 17.78 2.31 -39.95
CA THR A 718 18.53 1.40 -39.09
C THR A 718 17.85 1.41 -37.72
N ILE A 719 17.04 0.39 -37.44
CA ILE A 719 16.32 0.24 -36.17
C ILE A 719 17.32 -0.20 -35.08
N PRO A 720 17.54 0.57 -34.01
CA PRO A 720 18.36 0.15 -32.88
C PRO A 720 17.61 -0.89 -32.02
N ARG A 721 18.34 -1.89 -31.50
CA ARG A 721 17.81 -2.96 -30.59
C ARG A 721 17.13 -2.43 -29.31
N ALA A 722 17.23 -1.14 -29.01
CA ALA A 722 16.55 -0.52 -27.87
C ALA A 722 15.01 -0.50 -28.00
N ALA A 723 14.46 -0.64 -29.21
CA ALA A 723 13.01 -0.63 -29.43
C ALA A 723 12.28 -1.87 -28.89
N LEU A 724 12.98 -3.01 -28.69
CA LEU A 724 12.38 -4.23 -28.15
C LEU A 724 12.33 -4.26 -26.60
N TYR A 725 13.05 -3.36 -25.93
CA TYR A 725 12.99 -3.21 -24.47
C TYR A 725 11.90 -2.24 -23.99
N TYR A 726 11.26 -1.50 -24.89
CA TYR A 726 10.25 -0.49 -24.58
C TYR A 726 8.81 -0.89 -24.96
N ILE A 727 8.59 -2.15 -25.36
CA ILE A 727 7.26 -2.74 -25.63
C ILE A 727 6.98 -3.89 -24.64
N HIS A 728 7.54 -3.82 -23.42
CA HIS A 728 7.20 -4.69 -22.30
C HIS A 728 6.93 -3.88 -21.05
#